data_AF-A0A1Q3BR82-F1
#
_entry.id   AF-A0A1Q3BR82-F1
#
_cell.length_a   1.000
_cell.length_b   1.000
_cell.length_c   1.000
_cell.angle_alpha   90.00
_cell.angle_beta   90.00
_cell.angle_gamma   90.00
#
_symmetry.space_group_name_H-M   'P 1'
#
loop_
_entity.id
_entity.type
_entity.pdbx_description
1 polymer ?
#
loop_
_entity_poly.entity_id
_entity_poly.type
_entity_poly.pdbx_seq_one_letter_code
_entity_poly.pdbx_strand_id
1 'polypeptide(L)'
;MILISSLKKDTDKLTMKEEEAKQSSSKMSFEEEEEDGFSARKLFRQGYSYTYDDVIFLPHYIDFPTDAVSLSTNLTRNIRLSLPFVSSPMDTVTESSMASAISSLGGIGFIHSNCSPSDQAHMVRAVKEDGAALVGAAIGTRETDKERLELLVKAGVDVVVLDSSQGNSVYQIDMVKYVKREYPGLDVIGGNVVTMSQAQNLIDAGVDALRVGMGSGSICTTQEVCAVGRGQATAVYKVATIAAQHGVPVIADGGISNSGHIVKALVLGASTVMMGSFLAGSTEAPGAYELQNGQQIKKYRGMGSLEAMTKGSDARYLGEKAKLKIAQGVVGAVADKGSVLNFLPYTVQAVKQGFQDLGAPSLESAHQLLRSSTLRLEVRTGAAQIEGGVHGLVSYEESILIFKTPNIDSLHLRFTCYHDMTSDLVILTDNVSKRMQQLPARLSKSLPRSSVPSTTTLQDVASSLPKGVLKVVLKKGKTQLFKDGSPMVYSGAVDRIIGRPPPTTGDIVLVADGTEKPIGWGLYNSVSMFCVRLMQLEEEATRDSSCALNMEKLLETRICAATELRRNMGFPSVNTNAYRLVNSEGDRLSGLIVDVFGDIAVIASSAAWVEKYRPEVEACISRIDEINHINWRPSVEILKEEGVDVSNMKDKHPSTCPERIKVLENGISYAISLDGQKTGFYADQRENRQFISTVSDGKKVLDICCYSGGFALNAARGGAKTITGVDTSLPALELARENIMLNNLDPGRMSFLREDATEYMKSALSRNESWDIVILDPPKLAPRKQVLHSASGMYRNLNSLAMQLTQRGGLLMTCSCSGAMTQSGMFLRVLQAKLYGIFNSSYNQNKKKRTSTRNVSLYLDQGAAAMAGRKITFLRQAGAACDHPIDPSYPEGAYLTNILLRVL
;
A
#
# COMPACT_ATOMS: atom_id res chain seq x y z
N MET A 1 14.60 -74.41 -46.50
CA MET A 1 13.77 -74.47 -45.27
C MET A 1 14.40 -73.81 -44.04
N ILE A 2 15.69 -73.46 -44.02
CA ILE A 2 16.34 -72.82 -42.85
C ILE A 2 16.27 -71.27 -42.87
N LEU A 3 16.08 -70.63 -44.04
CA LEU A 3 15.98 -69.16 -44.11
C LEU A 3 14.61 -68.58 -43.71
N ILE A 4 13.53 -69.36 -43.81
CA ILE A 4 12.16 -68.87 -43.53
C ILE A 4 11.83 -68.95 -42.02
N SER A 5 12.50 -69.82 -41.25
CA SER A 5 12.29 -69.90 -39.81
C SER A 5 13.04 -68.81 -39.02
N SER A 6 14.12 -68.26 -39.57
CA SER A 6 14.86 -67.16 -38.91
C SER A 6 14.11 -65.83 -39.05
N LEU A 7 13.57 -65.54 -40.24
CA LEU A 7 12.81 -64.31 -40.49
C LEU A 7 11.50 -64.26 -39.68
N LYS A 8 10.83 -65.40 -39.46
CA LYS A 8 9.63 -65.45 -38.59
C LYS A 8 9.94 -65.20 -37.12
N LYS A 9 11.07 -65.70 -36.61
CA LYS A 9 11.48 -65.47 -35.21
C LYS A 9 11.89 -64.02 -34.94
N ASP A 10 12.42 -63.32 -35.93
CA ASP A 10 12.77 -61.91 -35.80
C ASP A 10 11.56 -60.99 -35.96
N THR A 11 10.59 -61.31 -36.84
CA THR A 11 9.32 -60.56 -36.87
C THR A 11 8.48 -60.78 -35.60
N ASP A 12 8.41 -62.00 -35.06
CA ASP A 12 7.65 -62.27 -33.84
C ASP A 12 8.27 -61.61 -32.58
N LYS A 13 9.60 -61.45 -32.54
CA LYS A 13 10.30 -60.69 -31.49
C LYS A 13 10.14 -59.18 -31.64
N LEU A 14 10.03 -58.66 -32.86
CA LEU A 14 9.74 -57.26 -33.12
C LEU A 14 8.29 -56.91 -32.79
N THR A 15 7.33 -57.78 -33.11
CA THR A 15 5.92 -57.59 -32.74
C THR A 15 5.69 -57.78 -31.24
N MET A 16 6.40 -58.68 -30.56
CA MET A 16 6.33 -58.79 -29.09
C MET A 16 7.00 -57.60 -28.39
N LYS A 17 8.09 -57.03 -28.93
CA LYS A 17 8.64 -55.76 -28.39
C LYS A 17 7.77 -54.55 -28.70
N GLU A 18 7.06 -54.52 -29.82
CA GLU A 18 6.08 -53.47 -30.13
C GLU A 18 4.77 -53.63 -29.35
N GLU A 19 4.35 -54.86 -29.02
CA GLU A 19 3.21 -55.12 -28.15
C GLU A 19 3.57 -54.96 -26.66
N GLU A 20 4.79 -55.27 -26.21
CA GLU A 20 5.28 -54.92 -24.88
C GLU A 20 5.53 -53.41 -24.76
N ALA A 21 5.99 -52.73 -25.81
CA ALA A 21 6.07 -51.26 -25.84
C ALA A 21 4.69 -50.60 -25.93
N LYS A 22 3.71 -51.23 -26.61
CA LYS A 22 2.31 -50.77 -26.64
C LYS A 22 1.53 -51.14 -25.37
N GLN A 23 1.87 -52.22 -24.69
CA GLN A 23 1.32 -52.58 -23.37
C GLN A 23 2.02 -51.86 -22.22
N SER A 24 3.28 -51.43 -22.37
CA SER A 24 3.92 -50.47 -21.47
C SER A 24 3.47 -49.03 -21.78
N SER A 25 3.03 -48.73 -23.01
CA SER A 25 2.41 -47.44 -23.36
C SER A 25 0.89 -47.42 -23.19
N SER A 26 0.24 -48.56 -22.90
CA SER A 26 -1.20 -48.65 -22.59
C SER A 26 -1.49 -49.08 -21.15
N LYS A 27 -0.43 -49.22 -20.34
CA LYS A 27 -0.43 -49.07 -18.88
C LYS A 27 0.37 -47.82 -18.50
N MET A 28 0.18 -46.72 -19.23
CA MET A 28 0.27 -45.42 -18.57
C MET A 28 -1.07 -45.22 -17.91
N SER A 29 -1.07 -45.52 -16.61
CA SER A 29 -2.12 -45.23 -15.66
C SER A 29 -2.67 -43.83 -15.89
N PHE A 30 -3.98 -43.72 -15.69
CA PHE A 30 -4.66 -42.49 -15.28
C PHE A 30 -4.13 -42.04 -13.90
N GLU A 31 -2.84 -41.74 -13.84
CA GLU A 31 -2.15 -41.02 -12.78
C GLU A 31 -1.31 -39.97 -13.51
N GLU A 32 -1.99 -39.00 -14.14
CA GLU A 32 -1.44 -37.64 -14.09
C GLU A 32 -1.40 -37.34 -12.59
N GLU A 33 -0.25 -37.56 -11.94
CA GLU A 33 -0.01 -36.95 -10.65
C GLU A 33 -0.32 -35.47 -10.85
N GLU A 34 -1.42 -34.98 -10.24
CA GLU A 34 -1.71 -33.56 -10.11
C GLU A 34 -0.54 -32.95 -9.34
N GLU A 35 0.56 -32.63 -10.03
CA GLU A 35 1.72 -32.04 -9.41
C GLU A 35 1.37 -30.61 -9.00
N ASP A 36 1.27 -30.40 -7.70
CA ASP A 36 1.04 -29.10 -7.10
C ASP A 36 2.09 -28.06 -7.55
N GLY A 37 1.62 -26.85 -7.85
CA GLY A 37 2.43 -25.74 -8.37
C GLY A 37 3.09 -25.95 -9.75
N PHE A 38 3.98 -25.01 -10.12
CA PHE A 38 4.67 -24.95 -11.41
C PHE A 38 6.17 -25.16 -11.27
N SER A 39 6.79 -25.87 -12.21
CA SER A 39 8.24 -25.81 -12.37
C SER A 39 8.68 -24.41 -12.83
N ALA A 40 9.90 -24.00 -12.47
CA ALA A 40 10.44 -22.69 -12.86
C ALA A 40 10.47 -22.50 -14.37
N ARG A 41 10.80 -23.56 -15.12
CA ARG A 41 10.79 -23.56 -16.58
C ARG A 41 9.40 -23.31 -17.13
N LYS A 42 8.35 -23.91 -16.55
CA LYS A 42 6.96 -23.70 -16.97
C LYS A 42 6.54 -22.28 -16.65
N LEU A 43 6.77 -21.79 -15.43
CA LEU A 43 6.37 -20.45 -14.98
C LEU A 43 7.02 -19.32 -15.80
N PHE A 44 8.35 -19.31 -15.96
CA PHE A 44 9.05 -18.22 -16.66
C PHE A 44 8.99 -18.27 -18.20
N ARG A 45 8.26 -19.25 -18.76
CA ARG A 45 8.00 -19.38 -20.21
C ARG A 45 6.60 -18.95 -20.63
N GLN A 46 5.72 -18.57 -19.70
CA GLN A 46 4.33 -18.22 -20.01
C GLN A 46 4.13 -16.86 -20.72
N GLY A 47 5.22 -16.13 -21.00
CA GLY A 47 5.16 -14.82 -21.66
C GLY A 47 5.04 -13.62 -20.71
N TYR A 48 4.90 -13.86 -19.41
CA TYR A 48 4.93 -12.82 -18.38
C TYR A 48 6.35 -12.53 -17.87
N SER A 49 6.52 -11.34 -17.27
CA SER A 49 7.75 -10.93 -16.59
C SER A 49 7.43 -10.62 -15.13
N TYR A 50 7.93 -11.46 -14.23
CA TYR A 50 7.73 -11.39 -12.79
C TYR A 50 8.87 -10.68 -12.05
N THR A 51 8.53 -10.03 -10.94
CA THR A 51 9.45 -9.61 -9.87
C THR A 51 9.36 -10.58 -8.67
N TYR A 52 10.06 -10.28 -7.57
CA TYR A 52 10.14 -11.19 -6.42
C TYR A 52 8.78 -11.41 -5.72
N ASP A 53 7.96 -10.37 -5.54
CA ASP A 53 6.67 -10.49 -4.85
C ASP A 53 5.64 -11.35 -5.59
N ASP A 54 5.75 -11.40 -6.93
CA ASP A 54 4.86 -12.15 -7.82
C ASP A 54 5.03 -13.67 -7.70
N VAL A 55 6.16 -14.15 -7.17
CA VAL A 55 6.49 -15.58 -7.13
C VAL A 55 6.70 -16.04 -5.70
N ILE A 56 6.18 -17.22 -5.37
CA ILE A 56 6.45 -17.93 -4.11
C ILE A 56 6.91 -19.36 -4.42
N PHE A 57 7.71 -19.92 -3.53
CA PHE A 57 8.12 -21.32 -3.60
C PHE A 57 7.24 -22.15 -2.68
N LEU A 58 6.89 -23.36 -3.10
CA LEU A 58 6.23 -24.32 -2.24
C LEU A 58 7.26 -24.97 -1.30
N PRO A 59 6.90 -25.22 -0.03
CA PRO A 59 7.79 -25.88 0.92
C PRO A 59 8.09 -27.32 0.50
N HIS A 60 9.21 -27.87 0.97
CA HIS A 60 9.63 -29.23 0.68
C HIS A 60 9.99 -30.00 1.96
N TYR A 61 10.20 -31.32 1.85
CA TYR A 61 10.65 -32.18 2.94
C TYR A 61 11.95 -31.67 3.60
N ILE A 62 11.98 -31.70 4.94
CA ILE A 62 13.08 -31.22 5.78
C ILE A 62 13.59 -32.35 6.67
N ASP A 63 14.87 -32.68 6.55
CA ASP A 63 15.57 -33.67 7.38
C ASP A 63 16.85 -33.12 8.04
N PHE A 64 17.03 -31.80 8.03
CA PHE A 64 18.17 -31.11 8.64
C PHE A 64 17.74 -29.84 9.40
N PRO A 65 18.51 -29.44 10.43
CA PRO A 65 18.25 -28.21 11.19
C PRO A 65 18.76 -26.95 10.46
N THR A 66 18.23 -25.78 10.83
CA THR A 66 18.56 -24.48 10.21
C THR A 66 20.04 -24.12 10.28
N ASP A 67 20.73 -24.51 11.35
CA ASP A 67 22.16 -24.24 11.55
C ASP A 67 23.06 -25.01 10.56
N ALA A 68 22.61 -26.18 10.10
CA ALA A 68 23.26 -26.97 9.06
C ALA A 68 23.21 -26.32 7.66
N VAL A 69 22.36 -25.30 7.45
CA VAL A 69 22.28 -24.58 6.18
C VAL A 69 23.55 -23.78 5.95
N SER A 70 24.23 -24.05 4.84
CA SER A 70 25.39 -23.29 4.38
C SER A 70 25.01 -22.28 3.30
N LEU A 71 25.31 -21.00 3.55
CA LEU A 71 25.12 -19.92 2.58
C LEU A 71 26.39 -19.55 1.82
N SER A 72 27.47 -20.34 1.96
CA SER A 72 28.72 -20.09 1.25
C SER A 72 28.54 -20.23 -0.25
N THR A 73 29.16 -19.34 -1.02
CA THR A 73 28.89 -19.19 -2.45
C THR A 73 30.08 -18.56 -3.18
N ASN A 74 30.03 -18.60 -4.51
CA ASN A 74 31.01 -17.94 -5.36
C ASN A 74 30.50 -16.56 -5.78
N LEU A 75 31.26 -15.51 -5.49
CA LEU A 75 31.02 -14.16 -6.02
C LEU A 75 31.39 -14.10 -7.51
N THR A 76 32.54 -14.69 -7.82
CA THR A 76 33.13 -14.82 -9.16
C THR A 76 33.67 -16.24 -9.32
N ARG A 77 34.24 -16.57 -10.47
CA ARG A 77 34.87 -17.89 -10.69
C ARG A 77 35.90 -18.24 -9.61
N ASN A 78 36.67 -17.25 -9.12
CA ASN A 78 37.81 -17.49 -8.25
C ASN A 78 37.61 -16.99 -6.82
N ILE A 79 36.60 -16.16 -6.55
CA ILE A 79 36.36 -15.57 -5.22
C ILE A 79 35.14 -16.20 -4.57
N ARG A 80 35.38 -16.85 -3.43
CA ARG A 80 34.35 -17.45 -2.58
C ARG A 80 34.03 -16.55 -1.39
N LEU A 81 32.75 -16.43 -1.06
CA LEU A 81 32.25 -15.74 0.13
C LEU A 81 31.60 -16.74 1.08
N SER A 82 31.66 -16.46 2.38
CA SER A 82 30.93 -17.25 3.37
C SER A 82 29.45 -16.85 3.45
N LEU A 83 29.13 -15.60 3.09
CA LEU A 83 27.77 -15.09 2.97
C LEU A 83 27.51 -14.47 1.59
N PRO A 84 26.29 -14.60 1.03
CA PRO A 84 25.96 -14.15 -0.32
C PRO A 84 25.64 -12.66 -0.40
N PHE A 85 26.19 -11.82 0.49
CA PHE A 85 25.81 -10.42 0.66
C PHE A 85 26.85 -9.46 0.07
N VAL A 86 26.39 -8.60 -0.82
CA VAL A 86 27.22 -7.63 -1.54
C VAL A 86 26.65 -6.22 -1.37
N SER A 87 27.48 -5.23 -1.00
CA SER A 87 27.03 -3.83 -0.94
C SER A 87 27.18 -3.13 -2.30
N SER A 88 26.17 -2.33 -2.67
CA SER A 88 26.13 -1.67 -3.99
C SER A 88 27.15 -0.53 -4.12
N PRO A 89 27.80 -0.33 -5.29
CA PRO A 89 28.77 0.74 -5.53
C PRO A 89 28.13 2.11 -5.73
N MET A 90 27.50 2.62 -4.66
CA MET A 90 26.83 3.91 -4.63
C MET A 90 27.41 4.81 -3.55
N ASP A 91 27.44 6.12 -3.81
CA ASP A 91 28.01 7.13 -2.91
C ASP A 91 27.17 7.43 -1.66
N THR A 92 26.04 6.74 -1.52
CA THR A 92 25.19 6.71 -0.32
C THR A 92 25.13 5.30 0.29
N VAL A 93 26.00 4.37 -0.11
CA VAL A 93 26.00 3.00 0.38
C VAL A 93 27.40 2.53 0.77
N THR A 94 28.39 2.62 -0.13
CA THR A 94 29.67 1.92 0.07
C THR A 94 30.89 2.83 -0.10
N GLU A 95 31.50 3.14 1.05
CA GLU A 95 32.89 3.59 1.20
C GLU A 95 33.64 2.58 2.11
N SER A 96 34.83 2.91 2.62
CA SER A 96 35.66 1.98 3.41
C SER A 96 34.92 1.38 4.62
N SER A 97 34.12 2.18 5.35
CA SER A 97 33.41 1.72 6.55
C SER A 97 32.45 0.56 6.26
N MET A 98 31.57 0.73 5.27
CA MET A 98 30.66 -0.32 4.81
C MET A 98 31.43 -1.53 4.27
N ALA A 99 32.47 -1.32 3.47
CA ALA A 99 33.25 -2.39 2.87
C ALA A 99 33.96 -3.25 3.94
N SER A 100 34.59 -2.64 4.94
CA SER A 100 35.19 -3.34 6.07
C SER A 100 34.14 -4.10 6.89
N ALA A 101 33.00 -3.47 7.19
CA ALA A 101 31.97 -4.08 8.03
C ALA A 101 31.27 -5.27 7.35
N ILE A 102 30.98 -5.20 6.05
CA ILE A 102 30.38 -6.33 5.34
C ILE A 102 31.41 -7.45 5.09
N SER A 103 32.68 -7.11 4.87
CA SER A 103 33.76 -8.10 4.72
C SER A 103 33.99 -8.87 6.02
N SER A 104 33.93 -8.21 7.19
CA SER A 104 34.12 -8.89 8.48
C SER A 104 32.99 -9.85 8.82
N LEU A 105 31.80 -9.63 8.26
CA LEU A 105 30.65 -10.55 8.36
C LEU A 105 30.74 -11.72 7.37
N GLY A 106 31.65 -11.68 6.39
CA GLY A 106 31.81 -12.72 5.37
C GLY A 106 31.16 -12.42 4.01
N GLY A 107 30.68 -11.20 3.80
CA GLY A 107 30.29 -10.68 2.50
C GLY A 107 31.40 -9.88 1.83
N ILE A 108 31.05 -8.95 0.93
CA ILE A 108 32.01 -8.04 0.28
C ILE A 108 31.36 -6.69 -0.07
N GLY A 109 32.13 -5.60 0.05
CA GLY A 109 31.68 -4.27 -0.36
C GLY A 109 32.34 -3.79 -1.64
N PHE A 110 31.57 -3.13 -2.51
CA PHE A 110 32.08 -2.48 -3.72
C PHE A 110 32.14 -0.96 -3.56
N ILE A 111 33.34 -0.39 -3.49
CA ILE A 111 33.53 1.06 -3.38
C ILE A 111 33.13 1.74 -4.70
N HIS A 112 32.32 2.79 -4.61
CA HIS A 112 31.83 3.54 -5.78
C HIS A 112 32.93 4.32 -6.52
N SER A 113 32.68 4.65 -7.79
CA SER A 113 33.58 5.45 -8.63
C SER A 113 33.30 6.97 -8.66
N ASN A 114 32.29 7.46 -7.94
CA ASN A 114 31.93 8.88 -7.88
C ASN A 114 32.87 9.73 -6.99
N CYS A 115 34.17 9.57 -7.20
CA CYS A 115 35.28 10.24 -6.49
C CYS A 115 36.53 10.20 -7.39
N SER A 116 37.63 10.85 -6.98
CA SER A 116 38.87 10.77 -7.77
C SER A 116 39.44 9.34 -7.75
N PRO A 117 40.22 8.94 -8.78
CA PRO A 117 40.91 7.64 -8.77
C PRO A 117 41.80 7.42 -7.53
N SER A 118 42.49 8.47 -7.07
CA SER A 118 43.34 8.42 -5.88
C SER A 118 42.54 8.21 -4.60
N ASP A 119 41.40 8.90 -4.44
CA ASP A 119 40.55 8.73 -3.25
C ASP A 119 39.95 7.33 -3.20
N GLN A 120 39.52 6.79 -4.33
CA GLN A 120 39.03 5.42 -4.42
C GLN A 120 40.10 4.39 -4.03
N ALA A 121 41.33 4.56 -4.53
CA ALA A 121 42.47 3.72 -4.17
C ALA A 121 42.88 3.88 -2.70
N HIS A 122 42.72 5.06 -2.11
CA HIS A 122 42.90 5.27 -0.67
C HIS A 122 41.85 4.50 0.14
N MET A 123 40.58 4.54 -0.28
CA MET A 123 39.52 3.78 0.38
C MET A 123 39.76 2.27 0.33
N VAL A 124 40.23 1.74 -0.81
CA VAL A 124 40.64 0.33 -0.96
C VAL A 124 41.76 -0.01 0.03
N ARG A 125 42.81 0.82 0.09
CA ARG A 125 43.93 0.62 1.03
C ARG A 125 43.44 0.59 2.48
N ALA A 126 42.54 1.49 2.86
CA ALA A 126 41.99 1.54 4.21
C ALA A 126 41.24 0.24 4.59
N VAL A 127 40.54 -0.40 3.66
CA VAL A 127 39.90 -1.71 3.90
C VAL A 127 40.94 -2.82 4.02
N LYS A 128 42.04 -2.70 3.27
CA LYS A 128 43.13 -3.69 3.22
C LYS A 128 44.16 -3.56 4.34
N GLU A 129 44.07 -2.56 5.21
CA GLU A 129 45.01 -2.37 6.33
C GLU A 129 45.11 -3.61 7.24
N ASP A 130 44.00 -4.31 7.47
CA ASP A 130 43.96 -5.54 8.29
C ASP A 130 44.40 -6.82 7.55
N GLY A 131 44.80 -6.71 6.27
CA GLY A 131 45.43 -7.77 5.46
C GLY A 131 44.53 -8.92 4.98
N ALA A 132 43.38 -9.17 5.61
CA ALA A 132 42.51 -10.32 5.31
C ALA A 132 41.15 -9.95 4.66
N ALA A 133 40.77 -8.67 4.64
CA ALA A 133 39.47 -8.24 4.12
C ALA A 133 39.41 -8.31 2.59
N LEU A 134 38.27 -8.77 2.05
CA LEU A 134 37.98 -8.70 0.62
C LEU A 134 37.31 -7.37 0.30
N VAL A 135 37.72 -6.73 -0.80
CA VAL A 135 37.14 -5.47 -1.26
C VAL A 135 37.04 -5.42 -2.78
N GLY A 136 35.87 -5.00 -3.24
CA GLY A 136 35.62 -4.69 -4.64
C GLY A 136 35.61 -3.19 -4.91
N ALA A 137 35.78 -2.81 -6.17
CA ALA A 137 35.63 -1.41 -6.59
C ALA A 137 34.91 -1.31 -7.94
N ALA A 138 34.07 -0.29 -8.09
CA ALA A 138 33.46 0.03 -9.37
C ALA A 138 34.37 0.89 -10.24
N ILE A 139 34.37 0.65 -11.54
CA ILE A 139 34.99 1.52 -12.55
C ILE A 139 34.04 1.75 -13.72
N GLY A 140 34.28 2.80 -14.50
CA GLY A 140 33.58 3.00 -15.77
C GLY A 140 34.12 2.09 -16.88
N THR A 141 33.84 2.45 -18.11
CA THR A 141 34.24 1.69 -19.32
C THR A 141 34.98 2.55 -20.34
N ARG A 142 35.42 3.75 -19.94
CA ARG A 142 36.12 4.69 -20.82
C ARG A 142 37.63 4.49 -20.72
N GLU A 143 38.36 5.04 -21.69
CA GLU A 143 39.82 4.97 -21.72
C GLU A 143 40.46 5.56 -20.46
N THR A 144 39.88 6.65 -19.93
CA THR A 144 40.33 7.28 -18.68
C THR A 144 40.14 6.39 -17.44
N ASP A 145 39.26 5.39 -17.49
CA ASP A 145 39.07 4.45 -16.38
C ASP A 145 40.22 3.43 -16.28
N LYS A 146 41.10 3.31 -17.28
CA LYS A 146 42.28 2.44 -17.22
C LYS A 146 43.31 2.90 -16.19
N GLU A 147 43.51 4.21 -16.07
CA GLU A 147 44.37 4.80 -15.03
C GLU A 147 43.80 4.55 -13.64
N ARG A 148 42.47 4.69 -13.50
CA ARG A 148 41.76 4.35 -12.25
C ARG A 148 41.96 2.89 -11.88
N LEU A 149 41.79 1.98 -12.84
CA LEU A 149 42.03 0.55 -12.64
C LEU A 149 43.46 0.27 -12.16
N GLU A 150 44.47 0.89 -12.79
CA GLU A 150 45.87 0.71 -12.39
C GLU A 150 46.10 1.11 -10.92
N LEU A 151 45.54 2.24 -10.48
CA LEU A 151 45.65 2.69 -9.09
C LEU A 151 44.94 1.75 -8.11
N LEU A 152 43.78 1.19 -8.49
CA LEU A 152 43.04 0.24 -7.67
C LEU A 152 43.78 -1.10 -7.53
N VAL A 153 44.40 -1.58 -8.62
CA VAL A 153 45.23 -2.79 -8.59
C VAL A 153 46.45 -2.57 -7.69
N LYS A 154 47.14 -1.43 -7.81
CA LYS A 154 48.25 -1.07 -6.90
C LYS A 154 47.81 -0.96 -5.43
N ALA A 155 46.56 -0.56 -5.19
CA ALA A 155 45.96 -0.51 -3.86
C ALA A 155 45.56 -1.89 -3.31
N GLY A 156 45.57 -2.95 -4.14
CA GLY A 156 45.25 -4.31 -3.75
C GLY A 156 43.78 -4.67 -3.81
N VAL A 157 43.00 -4.08 -4.74
CA VAL A 157 41.60 -4.50 -4.97
C VAL A 157 41.53 -5.97 -5.40
N ASP A 158 40.54 -6.74 -4.91
CA ASP A 158 40.40 -8.16 -5.24
C ASP A 158 39.57 -8.41 -6.51
N VAL A 159 38.62 -7.52 -6.76
CA VAL A 159 37.65 -7.65 -7.86
C VAL A 159 37.15 -6.28 -8.31
N VAL A 160 36.95 -6.11 -9.61
CA VAL A 160 36.37 -4.89 -10.16
C VAL A 160 35.02 -5.14 -10.83
N VAL A 161 34.10 -4.21 -10.66
CA VAL A 161 32.81 -4.20 -11.37
C VAL A 161 32.79 -3.10 -12.41
N LEU A 162 32.48 -3.45 -13.65
CA LEU A 162 32.28 -2.49 -14.73
C LEU A 162 30.86 -1.93 -14.61
N ASP A 163 30.74 -0.69 -14.13
CA ASP A 163 29.47 -0.13 -13.68
C ASP A 163 28.78 0.64 -14.82
N SER A 164 27.75 0.02 -15.40
CA SER A 164 26.92 0.59 -16.45
C SER A 164 25.46 0.21 -16.26
N SER A 165 24.53 1.08 -16.67
CA SER A 165 23.10 0.74 -16.67
C SER A 165 22.74 -0.35 -17.69
N GLN A 166 23.45 -0.40 -18.81
CA GLN A 166 23.26 -1.39 -19.88
C GLN A 166 24.65 -1.83 -20.37
N GLY A 167 25.16 -2.92 -19.78
CA GLY A 167 26.56 -3.31 -19.94
C GLY A 167 26.96 -3.93 -21.27
N ASN A 168 25.99 -4.33 -22.11
CA ASN A 168 26.27 -4.89 -23.43
C ASN A 168 26.62 -3.77 -24.42
N SER A 169 27.87 -3.36 -24.40
CA SER A 169 28.43 -2.33 -25.28
C SER A 169 29.85 -2.70 -25.69
N VAL A 170 30.29 -2.17 -26.85
CA VAL A 170 31.67 -2.33 -27.32
C VAL A 170 32.69 -1.86 -26.27
N TYR A 171 32.41 -0.73 -25.60
CA TYR A 171 33.28 -0.17 -24.57
C TYR A 171 33.49 -1.12 -23.39
N GLN A 172 32.41 -1.75 -22.92
CA GLN A 172 32.54 -2.69 -21.80
C GLN A 172 33.22 -3.99 -22.23
N ILE A 173 32.88 -4.53 -23.41
CA ILE A 173 33.52 -5.73 -23.96
C ILE A 173 35.02 -5.53 -24.10
N ASP A 174 35.44 -4.39 -24.65
CA ASP A 174 36.85 -4.06 -24.82
C ASP A 174 37.55 -3.82 -23.47
N MET A 175 36.86 -3.20 -22.50
CA MET A 175 37.38 -3.05 -21.14
C MET A 175 37.56 -4.40 -20.44
N VAL A 176 36.61 -5.35 -20.57
CA VAL A 176 36.75 -6.72 -20.03
C VAL A 176 38.01 -7.38 -20.61
N LYS A 177 38.15 -7.36 -21.95
CA LYS A 177 39.33 -7.93 -22.62
C LYS A 177 40.63 -7.26 -22.20
N TYR A 178 40.60 -5.94 -22.00
CA TYR A 178 41.73 -5.19 -21.48
C TYR A 178 42.10 -5.65 -20.07
N VAL A 179 41.14 -5.73 -19.13
CA VAL A 179 41.38 -6.19 -17.76
C VAL A 179 41.96 -7.60 -17.75
N LYS A 180 41.36 -8.55 -18.48
CA LYS A 180 41.85 -9.93 -18.52
C LYS A 180 43.24 -10.08 -19.14
N ARG A 181 43.63 -9.18 -20.05
CA ARG A 181 44.96 -9.18 -20.68
C ARG A 181 46.03 -8.56 -19.78
N GLU A 182 45.77 -7.37 -19.23
CA GLU A 182 46.77 -6.63 -18.44
C GLU A 182 46.86 -7.13 -17.00
N TYR A 183 45.74 -7.59 -16.43
CA TYR A 183 45.63 -8.04 -15.05
C TYR A 183 44.95 -9.42 -14.98
N PRO A 184 45.60 -10.49 -15.49
CA PRO A 184 44.98 -11.81 -15.59
C PRO A 184 44.58 -12.43 -14.24
N GLY A 185 45.22 -11.99 -13.14
CA GLY A 185 44.88 -12.41 -11.77
C GLY A 185 43.76 -11.61 -11.11
N LEU A 186 43.21 -10.58 -11.78
CA LEU A 186 42.09 -9.79 -11.29
C LEU A 186 40.78 -10.31 -11.86
N ASP A 187 39.81 -10.55 -10.99
CA ASP A 187 38.47 -10.93 -11.41
C ASP A 187 37.67 -9.69 -11.84
N VAL A 188 36.92 -9.83 -12.94
CA VAL A 188 36.07 -8.76 -13.50
C VAL A 188 34.61 -9.17 -13.56
N ILE A 189 33.75 -8.33 -12.99
CA ILE A 189 32.30 -8.48 -13.01
C ILE A 189 31.74 -7.56 -14.09
N GLY A 190 31.08 -8.14 -15.09
CA GLY A 190 30.41 -7.39 -16.16
C GLY A 190 28.93 -7.15 -15.87
N GLY A 191 28.42 -6.01 -16.31
CA GLY A 191 27.02 -5.65 -16.15
C GLY A 191 26.71 -4.17 -16.39
N ASN A 192 25.46 -3.74 -16.19
CA ASN A 192 24.34 -4.59 -15.83
C ASN A 192 23.68 -5.24 -17.06
N VAL A 193 23.20 -6.46 -16.91
CA VAL A 193 22.45 -7.19 -17.96
C VAL A 193 21.07 -7.62 -17.45
N VAL A 194 20.10 -7.80 -18.36
CA VAL A 194 18.77 -8.35 -18.01
C VAL A 194 18.29 -9.42 -18.98
N THR A 195 19.06 -9.72 -20.02
CA THR A 195 18.73 -10.71 -21.06
C THR A 195 19.85 -11.73 -21.26
N MET A 196 19.49 -12.92 -21.76
CA MET A 196 20.44 -13.99 -22.06
C MET A 196 21.45 -13.58 -23.15
N SER A 197 21.03 -12.80 -24.15
CA SER A 197 21.92 -12.35 -25.22
C SER A 197 22.98 -11.37 -24.71
N GLN A 198 22.60 -10.42 -23.86
CA GLN A 198 23.58 -9.52 -23.21
C GLN A 198 24.56 -10.30 -22.34
N ALA A 199 24.04 -11.26 -21.57
CA ALA A 199 24.86 -12.13 -20.73
C ALA A 199 25.87 -12.93 -21.57
N GLN A 200 25.42 -13.56 -22.67
CA GLN A 200 26.29 -14.33 -23.56
C GLN A 200 27.45 -13.48 -24.08
N ASN A 201 27.18 -12.28 -24.58
CA ASN A 201 28.22 -11.41 -25.12
C ASN A 201 29.30 -11.07 -24.08
N LEU A 202 28.93 -10.85 -22.82
CA LEU A 202 29.89 -10.56 -21.75
C LEU A 202 30.62 -11.82 -21.29
N ILE A 203 29.95 -12.98 -21.25
CA ILE A 203 30.58 -14.28 -20.98
C ILE A 203 31.66 -14.56 -22.03
N ASP A 204 31.34 -14.38 -23.31
CA ASP A 204 32.27 -14.57 -24.42
C ASP A 204 33.43 -13.58 -24.40
N ALA A 205 33.20 -12.37 -23.83
CA ALA A 205 34.26 -11.39 -23.61
C ALA A 205 35.24 -11.79 -22.49
N GLY A 206 34.84 -12.72 -21.61
CA GLY A 206 35.70 -13.26 -20.55
C GLY A 206 35.41 -12.74 -19.14
N VAL A 207 34.17 -12.35 -18.83
CA VAL A 207 33.82 -11.95 -17.45
C VAL A 207 33.87 -13.14 -16.48
N ASP A 208 34.24 -12.85 -15.23
CA ASP A 208 34.31 -13.84 -14.14
C ASP A 208 33.01 -13.90 -13.32
N ALA A 209 32.14 -12.90 -13.44
CA ALA A 209 30.76 -12.93 -12.97
C ALA A 209 29.88 -11.93 -13.74
N LEU A 210 28.56 -12.06 -13.60
CA LEU A 210 27.58 -11.15 -14.18
C LEU A 210 26.78 -10.41 -13.10
N ARG A 211 26.65 -9.09 -13.24
CA ARG A 211 25.75 -8.25 -12.46
C ARG A 211 24.43 -8.07 -13.21
N VAL A 212 23.32 -8.50 -12.59
CA VAL A 212 22.02 -8.63 -13.25
C VAL A 212 20.98 -7.70 -12.63
N GLY A 213 20.43 -6.79 -13.44
CA GLY A 213 19.34 -5.91 -13.05
C GLY A 213 19.38 -4.54 -13.74
N MET A 214 18.24 -4.09 -14.27
CA MET A 214 18.13 -2.80 -14.95
C MET A 214 16.74 -2.20 -14.69
N GLY A 215 16.70 -1.06 -14.00
CA GLY A 215 15.47 -0.37 -13.63
C GLY A 215 14.73 -0.91 -12.40
N SER A 216 15.25 -1.95 -11.73
CA SER A 216 14.61 -2.61 -10.57
C SER A 216 15.02 -2.05 -9.21
N GLY A 217 16.03 -1.18 -9.15
CA GLY A 217 16.44 -0.51 -7.91
C GLY A 217 15.38 0.46 -7.42
N SER A 218 15.21 0.59 -6.10
CA SER A 218 14.12 1.36 -5.45
C SER A 218 14.08 2.87 -5.74
N ILE A 219 15.09 3.38 -6.44
CA ILE A 219 15.35 4.79 -6.77
C ILE A 219 15.69 4.96 -8.26
N CYS A 220 15.59 3.89 -9.05
CA CYS A 220 15.90 3.87 -10.46
C CYS A 220 14.63 4.15 -11.26
N THR A 221 14.70 5.10 -12.19
CA THR A 221 13.59 5.45 -13.08
C THR A 221 13.87 5.05 -14.53
N THR A 222 14.92 4.27 -14.79
CA THR A 222 15.31 3.84 -16.15
C THR A 222 14.17 3.17 -16.92
N GLN A 223 13.33 2.35 -16.27
CA GLN A 223 12.18 1.74 -16.95
C GLN A 223 11.15 2.79 -17.40
N GLU A 224 10.87 3.78 -16.54
CA GLU A 224 9.91 4.86 -16.84
C GLU A 224 10.46 5.82 -17.91
N VAL A 225 11.72 6.23 -17.77
CA VAL A 225 12.33 7.27 -18.59
C VAL A 225 12.87 6.74 -19.92
N CYS A 226 13.45 5.54 -19.93
CA CYS A 226 14.10 4.96 -21.09
C CYS A 226 13.33 3.78 -21.71
N ALA A 227 12.21 3.33 -21.10
CA ALA A 227 11.42 2.19 -21.57
C ALA A 227 12.22 0.88 -21.73
N VAL A 228 13.32 0.73 -20.98
CA VAL A 228 14.20 -0.44 -21.01
C VAL A 228 14.42 -0.99 -19.61
N GLY A 229 14.31 -2.31 -19.48
CA GLY A 229 14.44 -3.04 -18.22
C GLY A 229 13.74 -4.39 -18.27
N ARG A 230 13.59 -5.05 -17.12
CA ARG A 230 12.87 -6.32 -16.96
C ARG A 230 12.47 -6.53 -15.50
N GLY A 231 11.40 -7.28 -15.26
CA GLY A 231 11.07 -7.78 -13.92
C GLY A 231 12.24 -8.59 -13.34
N GLN A 232 12.65 -8.26 -12.11
CA GLN A 232 13.96 -8.67 -11.59
C GLN A 232 14.07 -10.19 -11.42
N ALA A 233 13.04 -10.86 -10.91
CA ALA A 233 13.02 -12.32 -10.77
C ALA A 233 13.19 -13.01 -12.12
N THR A 234 12.52 -12.51 -13.17
CA THR A 234 12.64 -13.04 -14.54
C THR A 234 14.02 -12.77 -15.14
N ALA A 235 14.62 -11.61 -14.87
CA ALA A 235 15.96 -11.28 -15.32
C ALA A 235 17.00 -12.23 -14.68
N VAL A 236 16.95 -12.39 -13.35
CA VAL A 236 17.84 -13.28 -12.59
C VAL A 236 17.70 -14.71 -13.08
N TYR A 237 16.49 -15.27 -13.12
CA TYR A 237 16.27 -16.65 -13.54
C TYR A 237 16.81 -16.93 -14.96
N LYS A 238 16.47 -16.07 -15.94
CA LYS A 238 16.88 -16.27 -17.33
C LYS A 238 18.39 -16.10 -17.51
N VAL A 239 19.00 -15.10 -16.88
CA VAL A 239 20.45 -14.89 -16.98
C VAL A 239 21.23 -15.98 -16.24
N ALA A 240 20.79 -16.38 -15.03
CA ALA A 240 21.40 -17.48 -14.30
C ALA A 240 21.33 -18.81 -15.05
N THR A 241 20.24 -19.06 -15.78
CA THR A 241 20.08 -20.28 -16.60
C THR A 241 21.17 -20.39 -17.67
N ILE A 242 21.51 -19.30 -18.38
CA ILE A 242 22.58 -19.32 -19.38
C ILE A 242 23.97 -19.26 -18.72
N ALA A 243 24.14 -18.44 -17.69
CA ALA A 243 25.42 -18.26 -17.00
C ALA A 243 25.92 -19.57 -16.34
N ALA A 244 24.99 -20.37 -15.79
CA ALA A 244 25.30 -21.67 -15.20
C ALA A 244 25.91 -22.66 -16.22
N GLN A 245 25.53 -22.58 -17.50
CA GLN A 245 26.10 -23.43 -18.55
C GLN A 245 27.59 -23.14 -18.79
N HIS A 246 28.03 -21.94 -18.42
CA HIS A 246 29.42 -21.49 -18.54
C HIS A 246 30.15 -21.44 -17.19
N GLY A 247 29.49 -21.84 -16.10
CA GLY A 247 30.05 -21.74 -14.74
C GLY A 247 30.33 -20.30 -14.30
N VAL A 248 29.54 -19.32 -14.77
CA VAL A 248 29.67 -17.90 -14.41
C VAL A 248 28.66 -17.55 -13.31
N PRO A 249 29.12 -17.11 -12.12
CA PRO A 249 28.24 -16.65 -11.06
C PRO A 249 27.41 -15.43 -11.45
N VAL A 250 26.22 -15.32 -10.84
CA VAL A 250 25.29 -14.20 -11.06
C VAL A 250 25.04 -13.44 -9.77
N ILE A 251 25.16 -12.12 -9.85
CA ILE A 251 24.85 -11.19 -8.77
C ILE A 251 23.50 -10.55 -9.08
N ALA A 252 22.48 -10.80 -8.25
CA ALA A 252 21.19 -10.14 -8.39
C ALA A 252 21.23 -8.73 -7.78
N ASP A 253 21.11 -7.71 -8.62
CA ASP A 253 21.25 -6.30 -8.24
C ASP A 253 19.95 -5.52 -8.47
N GLY A 254 19.32 -5.08 -7.38
CA GLY A 254 18.06 -4.32 -7.39
C GLY A 254 16.85 -5.12 -6.91
N GLY A 255 15.84 -4.40 -6.41
CA GLY A 255 14.56 -4.96 -5.94
C GLY A 255 14.59 -5.67 -4.56
N ILE A 256 15.72 -5.72 -3.87
CA ILE A 256 15.83 -6.35 -2.54
C ILE A 256 15.37 -5.38 -1.45
N SER A 257 14.28 -5.72 -0.75
CA SER A 257 13.73 -4.93 0.36
C SER A 257 13.63 -5.70 1.68
N ASN A 258 13.59 -7.03 1.64
CA ASN A 258 13.46 -7.92 2.80
C ASN A 258 14.25 -9.23 2.58
N SER A 259 14.36 -10.06 3.62
CA SER A 259 15.04 -11.37 3.57
C SER A 259 14.38 -12.35 2.58
N GLY A 260 13.06 -12.30 2.41
CA GLY A 260 12.34 -13.11 1.44
C GLY A 260 12.79 -12.85 0.00
N HIS A 261 13.08 -11.59 -0.37
CA HIS A 261 13.61 -11.26 -1.69
C HIS A 261 15.02 -11.82 -1.90
N ILE A 262 15.83 -11.88 -0.83
CA ILE A 262 17.15 -12.49 -0.85
C ILE A 262 17.02 -13.99 -1.13
N VAL A 263 16.16 -14.70 -0.38
CA VAL A 263 15.88 -16.12 -0.62
C VAL A 263 15.44 -16.35 -2.06
N LYS A 264 14.47 -15.56 -2.55
CA LYS A 264 13.98 -15.65 -3.94
C LYS A 264 15.05 -15.43 -4.97
N ALA A 265 15.87 -14.39 -4.84
CA ALA A 265 16.95 -14.13 -5.78
C ALA A 265 17.97 -15.29 -5.84
N LEU A 266 18.39 -15.78 -4.68
CA LEU A 266 19.37 -16.87 -4.57
C LEU A 266 18.81 -18.18 -5.13
N VAL A 267 17.60 -18.56 -4.74
CA VAL A 267 16.94 -19.79 -5.19
C VAL A 267 16.68 -19.76 -6.70
N LEU A 268 16.32 -18.60 -7.28
CA LEU A 268 16.13 -18.43 -8.72
C LEU A 268 17.43 -18.52 -9.55
N GLY A 269 18.58 -18.72 -8.91
CA GLY A 269 19.85 -19.00 -9.58
C GLY A 269 20.94 -17.97 -9.37
N ALA A 270 20.69 -16.88 -8.62
CA ALA A 270 21.77 -15.97 -8.24
C ALA A 270 22.74 -16.65 -7.28
N SER A 271 24.02 -16.34 -7.41
CA SER A 271 25.08 -16.77 -6.50
C SER A 271 25.19 -15.80 -5.32
N THR A 272 24.98 -14.50 -5.54
CA THR A 272 24.98 -13.46 -4.51
C THR A 272 23.91 -12.40 -4.78
N VAL A 273 23.60 -11.59 -3.76
CA VAL A 273 22.68 -10.44 -3.88
C VAL A 273 23.41 -9.13 -3.59
N MET A 274 23.23 -8.16 -4.48
CA MET A 274 23.74 -6.80 -4.30
C MET A 274 22.64 -5.88 -3.78
N MET A 275 22.95 -5.21 -2.67
CA MET A 275 21.98 -4.47 -1.87
C MET A 275 22.34 -2.98 -1.79
N GLY A 276 21.40 -2.12 -2.20
CA GLY A 276 21.48 -0.67 -2.10
C GLY A 276 20.68 -0.12 -0.91
N SER A 277 19.38 0.14 -1.14
CA SER A 277 18.46 0.70 -0.13
C SER A 277 18.37 -0.15 1.14
N PHE A 278 18.55 -1.47 1.03
CA PHE A 278 18.61 -2.36 2.18
C PHE A 278 19.72 -1.96 3.17
N LEU A 279 20.84 -1.39 2.69
CA LEU A 279 22.01 -0.99 3.48
C LEU A 279 22.19 0.54 3.67
N ALA A 280 21.62 1.38 2.79
CA ALA A 280 21.87 2.83 2.76
C ALA A 280 21.53 3.62 4.04
N GLY A 281 20.66 3.08 4.90
CA GLY A 281 20.25 3.68 6.18
C GLY A 281 21.11 3.24 7.36
N SER A 282 22.14 2.43 7.13
CA SER A 282 22.98 1.88 8.20
C SER A 282 24.00 2.91 8.72
N THR A 283 24.56 2.63 9.90
CA THR A 283 25.62 3.46 10.49
C THR A 283 26.84 3.58 9.58
N GLU A 284 27.23 2.49 8.91
CA GLU A 284 28.41 2.39 8.06
C GLU A 284 28.24 3.00 6.67
N ALA A 285 27.00 3.19 6.21
CA ALA A 285 26.74 3.89 4.96
C ALA A 285 27.20 5.36 5.05
N PRO A 286 27.80 5.92 3.98
CA PRO A 286 28.28 7.29 3.98
C PRO A 286 27.13 8.31 4.08
N GLY A 287 27.47 9.52 4.53
CA GLY A 287 26.51 10.61 4.73
C GLY A 287 26.05 10.77 6.18
N ALA A 288 25.73 12.01 6.55
CA ALA A 288 25.24 12.33 7.88
C ALA A 288 23.76 11.94 8.04
N TYR A 289 23.39 11.54 9.25
CA TYR A 289 21.99 11.42 9.61
C TYR A 289 21.32 12.79 9.59
N GLU A 290 20.15 12.85 8.98
CA GLU A 290 19.25 14.00 8.99
C GLU A 290 17.97 13.60 9.74
N LEU A 291 17.31 14.58 10.36
CA LEU A 291 16.04 14.35 11.05
C LEU A 291 14.90 14.85 10.16
N GLN A 292 14.02 13.95 9.73
CA GLN A 292 12.84 14.28 8.95
C GLN A 292 11.60 13.66 9.60
N ASN A 293 10.61 14.47 9.92
CA ASN A 293 9.37 14.04 10.58
C ASN A 293 9.59 13.24 11.89
N GLY A 294 10.66 13.54 12.64
CA GLY A 294 11.02 12.86 13.88
C GLY A 294 11.69 11.50 13.71
N GLN A 295 11.91 11.04 12.47
CA GLN A 295 12.70 9.84 12.16
C GLN A 295 14.12 10.24 11.76
N GLN A 296 15.12 9.52 12.28
CA GLN A 296 16.48 9.60 11.74
C GLN A 296 16.47 8.96 10.36
N ILE A 297 17.00 9.68 9.38
CA ILE A 297 17.09 9.25 7.99
C ILE A 297 18.50 9.51 7.46
N LYS A 298 18.90 8.77 6.42
CA LYS A 298 20.04 9.12 5.57
C LYS A 298 19.56 9.39 4.16
N LYS A 299 20.23 10.34 3.48
CA LYS A 299 20.01 10.58 2.05
C LYS A 299 20.41 9.34 1.26
N TYR A 300 19.56 8.96 0.31
CA TYR A 300 19.80 7.84 -0.57
C TYR A 300 19.48 8.27 -2.00
N ARG A 301 20.46 8.16 -2.91
CA ARG A 301 20.31 8.68 -4.27
C ARG A 301 20.82 7.73 -5.33
N GLY A 302 20.18 7.78 -6.49
CA GLY A 302 20.63 7.05 -7.66
C GLY A 302 21.83 7.70 -8.30
N MET A 303 22.74 6.87 -8.79
CA MET A 303 23.86 7.35 -9.59
C MET A 303 23.39 7.96 -10.92
N GLY A 304 22.17 7.64 -11.38
CA GLY A 304 21.50 8.30 -12.50
C GLY A 304 20.71 9.56 -12.13
N SER A 305 20.75 10.03 -10.88
CA SER A 305 20.11 11.27 -10.46
C SER A 305 20.92 12.49 -10.89
N LEU A 306 20.26 13.63 -11.08
CA LEU A 306 20.96 14.88 -11.44
C LEU A 306 22.05 15.24 -10.43
N GLU A 307 21.79 15.04 -9.13
CA GLU A 307 22.74 15.37 -8.05
C GLU A 307 23.99 14.48 -8.06
N ALA A 308 23.83 13.19 -8.39
CA ALA A 308 24.98 12.31 -8.55
C ALA A 308 25.72 12.62 -9.87
N MET A 309 24.99 12.92 -10.95
CA MET A 309 25.55 13.18 -12.27
C MET A 309 26.31 14.51 -12.36
N THR A 310 26.00 15.49 -11.50
CA THR A 310 26.82 16.71 -11.38
C THR A 310 28.16 16.45 -10.69
N LYS A 311 28.29 15.32 -9.98
CA LYS A 311 29.53 14.89 -9.30
C LYS A 311 30.37 13.87 -10.09
N GLY A 312 29.95 13.49 -11.30
CA GLY A 312 30.76 12.68 -12.23
C GLY A 312 30.21 11.29 -12.58
N SER A 313 29.01 10.93 -12.12
CA SER A 313 28.39 9.62 -12.43
C SER A 313 27.66 9.56 -13.79
N ASP A 314 27.63 10.65 -14.55
CA ASP A 314 27.00 10.75 -15.87
C ASP A 314 27.69 9.93 -16.97
N ALA A 315 28.98 9.64 -16.82
CA ALA A 315 29.74 8.77 -17.73
C ALA A 315 29.12 7.37 -17.92
N ARG A 316 28.29 6.94 -16.94
CA ARG A 316 27.55 5.67 -16.94
C ARG A 316 26.33 5.66 -17.87
N TYR A 317 25.81 6.84 -18.23
CA TYR A 317 24.52 7.00 -18.91
C TYR A 317 24.61 7.75 -20.26
N LEU A 318 25.65 8.54 -20.50
CA LEU A 318 25.74 9.45 -21.66
C LEU A 318 26.99 9.19 -22.53
N GLY A 319 26.91 9.63 -23.79
CA GLY A 319 28.05 9.84 -24.67
C GLY A 319 28.68 11.22 -24.47
N GLU A 320 29.99 11.36 -24.69
CA GLU A 320 30.87 12.49 -24.32
C GLU A 320 30.42 13.91 -24.77
N LYS A 321 29.38 14.04 -25.62
CA LYS A 321 28.99 15.32 -26.26
C LYS A 321 27.56 15.80 -25.96
N ALA A 322 26.78 15.11 -25.12
CA ALA A 322 25.39 15.50 -24.84
C ALA A 322 25.32 16.63 -23.78
N LYS A 323 24.87 17.83 -24.18
CA LYS A 323 24.67 18.99 -23.26
C LYS A 323 23.51 18.80 -22.27
N LEU A 324 22.53 17.95 -22.61
CA LEU A 324 21.33 17.71 -21.79
C LEU A 324 21.49 16.40 -21.00
N LYS A 325 21.48 16.47 -19.67
CA LYS A 325 21.53 15.29 -18.79
C LYS A 325 20.11 14.79 -18.50
N ILE A 326 19.81 13.55 -18.86
CA ILE A 326 18.52 12.90 -18.58
C ILE A 326 18.65 12.08 -17.31
N ALA A 327 17.87 12.42 -16.28
CA ALA A 327 17.87 11.68 -15.02
C ALA A 327 17.24 10.29 -15.18
N GLN A 328 17.97 9.26 -14.75
CA GLN A 328 17.50 7.87 -14.68
C GLN A 328 17.40 7.36 -13.24
N GLY A 329 17.49 8.27 -12.27
CA GLY A 329 17.24 7.97 -10.87
C GLY A 329 16.84 9.20 -10.08
N VAL A 330 16.35 8.97 -8.86
CA VAL A 330 15.87 10.01 -7.95
C VAL A 330 16.78 10.17 -6.74
N VAL A 331 16.58 11.27 -6.02
CA VAL A 331 17.14 11.51 -4.69
C VAL A 331 16.00 11.34 -3.69
N GLY A 332 16.22 10.52 -2.67
CA GLY A 332 15.29 10.31 -1.58
C GLY A 332 16.01 10.18 -0.25
N ALA A 333 15.30 9.61 0.72
CA ALA A 333 15.84 9.30 2.03
C ALA A 333 15.37 7.93 2.49
N VAL A 334 16.19 7.26 3.29
CA VAL A 334 15.87 5.99 3.94
C VAL A 334 15.95 6.16 5.45
N ALA A 335 15.07 5.49 6.19
CA ALA A 335 15.12 5.46 7.64
C ALA A 335 16.42 4.83 8.14
N ASP A 336 16.85 5.23 9.33
CA ASP A 336 17.94 4.59 10.07
C ASP A 336 17.64 3.10 10.29
N LYS A 337 18.67 2.27 10.08
CA LYS A 337 18.63 0.81 10.25
C LYS A 337 19.62 0.31 11.31
N GLY A 338 20.35 1.22 11.95
CA GLY A 338 21.46 0.88 12.84
C GLY A 338 22.64 0.26 12.09
N SER A 339 23.56 -0.35 12.83
CA SER A 339 24.77 -0.95 12.24
C SER A 339 24.48 -2.24 11.47
N VAL A 340 25.12 -2.40 10.31
CA VAL A 340 25.08 -3.67 9.54
C VAL A 340 25.59 -4.86 10.35
N LEU A 341 26.50 -4.62 11.30
CA LEU A 341 27.03 -5.63 12.21
C LEU A 341 25.95 -6.24 13.11
N ASN A 342 24.83 -5.56 13.29
CA ASN A 342 23.72 -6.02 14.13
C ASN A 342 22.60 -6.67 13.32
N PHE A 343 22.14 -6.05 12.22
CA PHE A 343 20.96 -6.55 11.51
C PHE A 343 21.28 -7.58 10.40
N LEU A 344 22.50 -7.61 9.85
CA LEU A 344 22.86 -8.64 8.87
C LEU A 344 22.94 -10.05 9.48
N PRO A 345 23.50 -10.27 10.69
CA PRO A 345 23.43 -11.59 11.34
C PRO A 345 22.00 -12.14 11.48
N TYR A 346 21.02 -11.28 11.79
CA TYR A 346 19.61 -11.68 11.77
C TYR A 346 19.15 -12.04 10.35
N THR A 347 19.51 -11.22 9.37
CA THR A 347 19.17 -11.47 7.96
C THR A 347 19.74 -12.81 7.49
N VAL A 348 20.95 -13.19 7.90
CA VAL A 348 21.54 -14.51 7.65
C VAL A 348 20.64 -15.61 8.20
N GLN A 349 20.20 -15.50 9.45
CA GLN A 349 19.34 -16.52 10.07
C GLN A 349 18.00 -16.64 9.37
N ALA A 350 17.38 -15.51 9.00
CA ALA A 350 16.13 -15.51 8.24
C ALA A 350 16.29 -16.17 6.85
N VAL A 351 17.42 -15.93 6.17
CA VAL A 351 17.72 -16.58 4.88
C VAL A 351 17.96 -18.08 5.09
N LYS A 352 18.70 -18.49 6.12
CA LYS A 352 18.90 -19.91 6.44
C LYS A 352 17.57 -20.61 6.72
N GLN A 353 16.66 -19.97 7.46
CA GLN A 353 15.33 -20.52 7.72
C GLN A 353 14.54 -20.72 6.41
N GLY A 354 14.53 -19.71 5.53
CA GLY A 354 13.90 -19.85 4.22
C GLY A 354 14.49 -20.98 3.37
N PHE A 355 15.79 -21.24 3.47
CA PHE A 355 16.43 -22.39 2.80
C PHE A 355 16.05 -23.73 3.43
N GLN A 356 15.91 -23.78 4.76
CA GLN A 356 15.42 -24.96 5.45
C GLN A 356 13.99 -25.30 5.02
N ASP A 357 13.09 -24.31 4.99
CA ASP A 357 11.68 -24.50 4.61
C ASP A 357 11.54 -25.01 3.16
N LEU A 358 12.53 -24.74 2.31
CA LEU A 358 12.63 -25.25 0.94
C LEU A 358 13.24 -26.66 0.84
N GLY A 359 13.67 -27.26 1.95
CA GLY A 359 14.43 -28.52 1.95
C GLY A 359 15.82 -28.41 1.32
N ALA A 360 16.41 -27.20 1.27
CA ALA A 360 17.71 -26.96 0.66
C ALA A 360 18.81 -26.62 1.70
N PRO A 361 19.74 -27.54 2.03
CA PRO A 361 20.81 -27.28 2.99
C PRO A 361 21.92 -26.36 2.45
N SER A 362 21.88 -25.97 1.17
CA SER A 362 22.85 -25.07 0.54
C SER A 362 22.29 -24.38 -0.71
N LEU A 363 22.98 -23.34 -1.19
CA LEU A 363 22.66 -22.69 -2.49
C LEU A 363 22.73 -23.67 -3.65
N GLU A 364 23.73 -24.56 -3.65
CA GLU A 364 23.90 -25.56 -4.69
C GLU A 364 22.72 -26.55 -4.71
N SER A 365 22.27 -27.00 -3.54
CA SER A 365 21.08 -27.82 -3.41
C SER A 365 19.82 -27.11 -3.90
N ALA A 366 19.63 -25.83 -3.54
CA ALA A 366 18.49 -25.05 -4.01
C ALA A 366 18.48 -24.92 -5.54
N HIS A 367 19.63 -24.69 -6.17
CA HIS A 367 19.76 -24.63 -7.62
C HIS A 367 19.48 -25.98 -8.28
N GLN A 368 19.90 -27.09 -7.66
CA GLN A 368 19.60 -28.44 -8.14
C GLN A 368 18.10 -28.74 -8.07
N LEU A 369 17.44 -28.41 -6.95
CA LEU A 369 15.99 -28.57 -6.79
C LEU A 369 15.22 -27.75 -7.83
N LEU A 370 15.64 -26.50 -8.08
CA LEU A 370 15.05 -25.65 -9.11
C LEU A 370 15.22 -26.24 -10.53
N ARG A 371 16.43 -26.70 -10.88
CA ARG A 371 16.75 -27.21 -12.23
C ARG A 371 16.12 -28.57 -12.50
N SER A 372 16.04 -29.44 -11.49
CA SER A 372 15.38 -30.75 -11.57
C SER A 372 13.86 -30.66 -11.64
N SER A 373 13.28 -29.46 -11.47
CA SER A 373 11.83 -29.23 -11.37
C SER A 373 11.16 -29.86 -10.14
N THR A 374 11.97 -30.32 -9.19
CA THR A 374 11.52 -30.79 -7.86
C THR A 374 10.98 -29.64 -7.04
N LEU A 375 11.67 -28.49 -7.04
CA LEU A 375 11.15 -27.28 -6.42
C LEU A 375 10.01 -26.70 -7.26
N ARG A 376 8.86 -26.49 -6.62
CA ARG A 376 7.64 -25.96 -7.23
C ARG A 376 7.42 -24.51 -6.83
N LEU A 377 6.81 -23.75 -7.74
CA LEU A 377 6.59 -22.32 -7.61
C LEU A 377 5.14 -21.98 -7.96
N GLU A 378 4.65 -20.90 -7.39
CA GLU A 378 3.35 -20.34 -7.75
C GLU A 378 3.43 -18.83 -8.02
N VAL A 379 2.48 -18.36 -8.82
CA VAL A 379 2.26 -16.93 -9.04
C VAL A 379 1.28 -16.43 -8.01
N ARG A 380 1.65 -15.35 -7.30
CA ARG A 380 0.78 -14.66 -6.36
C ARG A 380 0.05 -13.53 -7.05
N THR A 381 -1.26 -13.63 -7.13
CA THR A 381 -2.13 -12.51 -7.52
C THR A 381 -1.97 -11.35 -6.54
N GLY A 382 -2.44 -10.14 -6.91
CA GLY A 382 -2.44 -9.01 -5.98
C GLY A 382 -3.14 -9.31 -4.65
N ALA A 383 -4.23 -10.10 -4.68
CA ALA A 383 -4.93 -10.55 -3.48
C ALA A 383 -4.06 -11.51 -2.63
N ALA A 384 -3.41 -12.51 -3.25
CA ALA A 384 -2.51 -13.43 -2.55
C ALA A 384 -1.26 -12.72 -2.00
N GLN A 385 -0.84 -11.60 -2.61
CA GLN A 385 0.21 -10.74 -2.10
C GLN A 385 -0.22 -10.00 -0.82
N ILE A 386 -1.42 -9.41 -0.84
CA ILE A 386 -2.03 -8.74 0.32
C ILE A 386 -2.23 -9.74 1.47
N GLU A 387 -2.76 -10.93 1.18
CA GLU A 387 -2.96 -12.00 2.17
C GLU A 387 -1.63 -12.53 2.74
N GLY A 388 -0.58 -12.70 1.94
CA GLY A 388 0.71 -13.13 2.50
C GLY A 388 1.50 -12.01 3.19
N GLY A 389 1.01 -10.75 3.15
CA GLY A 389 1.54 -9.65 3.96
C GLY A 389 0.88 -9.61 5.34
N VAL A 390 1.10 -8.54 6.11
CA VAL A 390 0.32 -8.33 7.33
C VAL A 390 -1.03 -7.74 6.96
N HIS A 391 -2.10 -8.49 7.17
CA HIS A 391 -3.48 -8.08 6.88
C HIS A 391 -4.42 -8.48 8.03
N GLY A 392 -5.61 -7.88 8.06
CA GLY A 392 -6.61 -8.16 9.11
C GLY A 392 -6.25 -7.62 10.50
N LEU A 393 -5.17 -6.85 10.63
CA LEU A 393 -4.73 -6.22 11.87
C LEU A 393 -4.99 -4.71 11.82
N VAL A 394 -5.40 -4.13 12.95
CA VAL A 394 -5.68 -2.70 13.06
C VAL A 394 -4.39 -1.86 13.13
N SER A 395 -3.35 -2.41 13.73
CA SER A 395 -1.99 -1.89 13.70
C SER A 395 -1.05 -3.04 14.02
N TYR A 396 0.13 -3.00 13.44
CA TYR A 396 1.22 -3.88 13.83
C TYR A 396 2.50 -3.05 13.86
N GLU A 397 3.39 -3.38 14.80
CA GLU A 397 4.75 -2.86 14.76
C GLU A 397 5.61 -3.89 14.03
N GLU A 398 6.10 -3.52 12.86
CA GLU A 398 7.03 -4.33 12.09
C GLU A 398 8.41 -4.25 12.76
N SER A 399 8.56 -5.02 13.85
CA SER A 399 9.76 -5.03 14.68
C SER A 399 10.82 -5.95 14.07
N ILE A 400 11.38 -5.57 12.93
CA ILE A 400 12.61 -6.19 12.42
C ILE A 400 13.78 -5.59 13.21
N LEU A 401 13.87 -5.94 14.50
CA LEU A 401 14.95 -5.67 15.46
C LEU A 401 15.34 -4.21 15.72
N ILE A 402 14.79 -3.63 16.79
CA ILE A 402 15.48 -2.59 17.56
C ILE A 402 16.39 -3.30 18.56
N PHE A 403 17.68 -3.43 18.26
CA PHE A 403 18.67 -3.68 19.32
C PHE A 403 18.71 -2.43 20.22
N LYS A 404 17.93 -2.44 21.30
CA LYS A 404 18.28 -1.62 22.47
C LYS A 404 19.58 -2.19 23.00
N THR A 405 20.66 -1.42 22.92
CA THR A 405 21.87 -1.66 23.71
C THR A 405 21.45 -1.94 25.16
N PRO A 406 21.77 -3.10 25.74
CA PRO A 406 21.51 -3.33 27.15
C PRO A 406 22.27 -2.27 27.95
N ASN A 407 21.60 -1.62 28.90
CA ASN A 407 22.32 -0.95 29.97
C ASN A 407 23.19 -2.01 30.65
N ILE A 408 24.50 -1.76 30.71
CA ILE A 408 25.53 -2.65 31.29
C ILE A 408 25.44 -2.72 32.83
N ASP A 409 24.35 -2.24 33.44
CA ASP A 409 24.15 -2.28 34.89
C ASP A 409 22.94 -3.16 35.26
N SER A 410 23.05 -4.48 35.06
CA SER A 410 22.35 -5.54 35.85
C SER A 410 22.28 -6.89 35.11
N LEU A 411 23.39 -7.61 35.03
CA LEU A 411 23.33 -9.07 34.87
C LEU A 411 24.29 -9.74 35.85
N HIS A 412 23.81 -9.92 37.08
CA HIS A 412 24.30 -10.95 37.98
C HIS A 412 23.44 -12.20 37.78
N LEU A 413 24.10 -13.29 37.38
CA LEU A 413 23.85 -14.69 37.74
C LEU A 413 22.38 -15.14 37.92
N ARG A 414 21.93 -16.02 37.02
CA ARG A 414 21.48 -17.39 37.38
C ARG A 414 21.24 -18.23 36.12
N PHE A 415 22.16 -19.17 35.91
CA PHE A 415 21.89 -20.40 35.17
C PHE A 415 21.08 -21.34 36.07
N THR A 416 20.00 -21.91 35.55
CA THR A 416 19.48 -23.21 36.01
C THR A 416 18.68 -23.86 34.88
N CYS A 417 19.13 -25.05 34.48
CA CYS A 417 18.46 -26.00 33.60
C CYS A 417 17.13 -26.48 34.19
N TYR A 418 16.17 -26.88 33.36
CA TYR A 418 15.34 -28.07 33.62
C TYR A 418 14.81 -28.70 32.32
N HIS A 419 14.86 -30.02 32.31
CA HIS A 419 14.38 -30.99 31.32
C HIS A 419 12.89 -31.33 31.54
N ASP A 420 12.29 -31.91 30.48
CA ASP A 420 11.10 -32.78 30.45
C ASP A 420 9.70 -32.22 30.80
N MET A 421 8.74 -32.45 29.89
CA MET A 421 7.64 -33.42 30.10
C MET A 421 6.76 -33.58 28.84
N THR A 422 6.37 -34.82 28.61
CA THR A 422 5.56 -35.39 27.53
C THR A 422 4.04 -35.33 27.78
N SER A 423 3.29 -35.42 26.67
CA SER A 423 2.05 -36.19 26.41
C SER A 423 0.66 -35.81 26.97
N ASP A 424 -0.33 -36.21 26.15
CA ASP A 424 -1.80 -36.37 26.33
C ASP A 424 -2.68 -35.19 25.84
N LEU A 425 -3.78 -35.36 25.08
CA LEU A 425 -4.69 -36.50 24.87
C LEU A 425 -5.51 -36.32 23.57
N VAL A 426 -5.76 -37.42 22.86
CA VAL A 426 -6.74 -37.64 21.77
C VAL A 426 -8.18 -37.69 22.34
N ILE A 427 -9.25 -37.39 21.55
CA ILE A 427 -10.54 -38.15 21.47
C ILE A 427 -11.66 -37.40 20.69
N LEU A 428 -12.21 -38.11 19.68
CA LEU A 428 -13.59 -38.15 19.09
C LEU A 428 -14.13 -36.92 18.32
N THR A 429 -14.78 -37.01 17.15
CA THR A 429 -15.73 -38.02 16.63
C THR A 429 -15.76 -38.13 15.09
N ASP A 430 -16.05 -39.35 14.63
CA ASP A 430 -16.46 -39.76 13.29
C ASP A 430 -17.89 -39.36 12.85
N ASN A 431 -18.11 -39.45 11.53
CA ASN A 431 -19.34 -39.84 10.81
C ASN A 431 -20.49 -38.83 10.60
N VAL A 432 -20.76 -38.42 9.35
CA VAL A 432 -21.64 -39.12 8.37
C VAL A 432 -21.76 -38.25 7.11
N SER A 433 -21.48 -38.85 5.96
CA SER A 433 -21.76 -38.33 4.62
C SER A 433 -23.16 -38.75 4.13
N LYS A 434 -23.70 -37.98 3.17
CA LYS A 434 -24.84 -38.23 2.23
C LYS A 434 -26.22 -37.63 2.56
N ARG A 435 -26.58 -36.62 1.74
CA ARG A 435 -27.84 -36.37 1.00
C ARG A 435 -27.69 -34.94 0.43
N MET A 436 -27.82 -34.60 -0.85
CA MET A 436 -28.79 -35.00 -1.86
C MET A 436 -28.17 -34.90 -3.26
N GLN A 437 -28.51 -35.84 -4.15
CA GLN A 437 -28.51 -35.65 -5.59
C GLN A 437 -29.96 -35.75 -6.10
N GLN A 438 -30.18 -35.21 -7.30
CA GLN A 438 -31.33 -35.36 -8.23
C GLN A 438 -32.41 -34.27 -8.10
N LEU A 439 -32.83 -33.51 -9.13
CA LEU A 439 -32.93 -33.63 -10.61
C LEU A 439 -33.08 -32.19 -11.23
N PRO A 440 -33.32 -31.97 -12.55
CA PRO A 440 -32.68 -32.49 -13.77
C PRO A 440 -32.33 -31.37 -14.78
N ALA A 441 -31.44 -31.70 -15.73
CA ALA A 441 -31.27 -30.94 -16.97
C ALA A 441 -32.42 -31.22 -17.96
N ARG A 442 -33.06 -30.16 -18.48
CA ARG A 442 -33.58 -30.04 -19.87
C ARG A 442 -34.31 -28.72 -20.07
N LEU A 443 -33.73 -27.82 -20.87
CA LEU A 443 -34.42 -27.04 -21.91
C LEU A 443 -33.35 -26.43 -22.83
N SER A 444 -32.93 -27.23 -23.81
CA SER A 444 -32.26 -26.76 -25.01
C SER A 444 -33.31 -26.15 -25.94
N LYS A 445 -33.39 -24.82 -25.99
CA LYS A 445 -33.96 -24.11 -27.14
C LYS A 445 -32.89 -23.19 -27.71
N SER A 446 -32.55 -23.49 -28.95
CA SER A 446 -31.74 -22.69 -29.86
C SER A 446 -32.19 -21.22 -29.87
N LEU A 447 -31.30 -20.33 -29.45
CA LEU A 447 -31.34 -18.91 -29.79
C LEU A 447 -30.25 -18.64 -30.83
N PRO A 448 -30.52 -17.82 -31.85
CA PRO A 448 -29.60 -17.60 -32.96
C PRO A 448 -28.32 -16.93 -32.45
N ARG A 449 -27.17 -17.28 -33.06
CA ARG A 449 -25.93 -16.51 -32.95
C ARG A 449 -26.23 -15.07 -33.35
N SER A 450 -26.43 -14.18 -32.38
CA SER A 450 -26.33 -12.75 -32.62
C SER A 450 -24.85 -12.44 -32.84
N SER A 451 -24.59 -11.70 -33.92
CA SER A 451 -23.31 -11.05 -34.18
C SER A 451 -22.81 -10.34 -32.93
N VAL A 452 -21.53 -10.53 -32.60
CA VAL A 452 -20.79 -9.68 -31.66
C VAL A 452 -21.07 -8.22 -32.04
N PRO A 453 -21.65 -7.39 -31.16
CA PRO A 453 -21.80 -5.98 -31.49
C PRO A 453 -20.40 -5.39 -31.62
N SER A 454 -20.16 -4.68 -32.71
CA SER A 454 -19.00 -3.80 -32.84
C SER A 454 -18.92 -2.93 -31.58
N THR A 455 -17.82 -3.02 -30.83
CA THR A 455 -17.60 -2.20 -29.63
C THR A 455 -17.50 -0.74 -30.05
N THR A 456 -18.56 0.04 -29.82
CA THR A 456 -18.60 1.48 -30.08
C THR A 456 -17.79 2.22 -29.01
N THR A 457 -16.76 2.96 -29.42
CA THR A 457 -15.90 3.76 -28.50
C THR A 457 -16.55 5.10 -28.15
N LEU A 458 -16.09 5.80 -27.10
CA LEU A 458 -16.60 7.16 -26.82
C LEU A 458 -16.33 8.12 -27.97
N GLN A 459 -15.23 7.89 -28.70
CA GLN A 459 -14.91 8.70 -29.88
C GLN A 459 -15.94 8.48 -30.99
N ASP A 460 -16.46 7.27 -31.17
CA ASP A 460 -17.51 6.96 -32.15
C ASP A 460 -18.85 7.59 -31.75
N VAL A 461 -19.23 7.46 -30.47
CA VAL A 461 -20.45 8.09 -29.93
C VAL A 461 -20.37 9.61 -30.07
N ALA A 462 -19.24 10.22 -29.68
CA ALA A 462 -19.04 11.66 -29.80
C ALA A 462 -19.09 12.17 -31.24
N SER A 463 -18.60 11.37 -32.20
CA SER A 463 -18.60 11.71 -33.62
C SER A 463 -19.99 11.61 -34.26
N SER A 464 -20.90 10.83 -33.65
CA SER A 464 -22.30 10.72 -34.08
C SER A 464 -23.18 11.90 -33.62
N LEU A 465 -22.70 12.72 -32.66
CA LEU A 465 -23.45 13.85 -32.13
C LEU A 465 -23.34 15.09 -33.06
N PRO A 466 -24.46 15.76 -33.43
CA PRO A 466 -24.47 16.83 -34.42
C PRO A 466 -23.59 18.05 -34.13
N LYS A 467 -23.23 18.29 -32.85
CA LYS A 467 -22.43 19.45 -32.41
C LYS A 467 -20.99 19.10 -32.05
N GLY A 468 -20.57 17.84 -32.17
CA GLY A 468 -19.32 17.35 -31.58
C GLY A 468 -19.30 17.48 -30.05
N VAL A 469 -18.26 16.96 -29.40
CA VAL A 469 -18.10 17.04 -27.94
C VAL A 469 -16.79 17.73 -27.60
N LEU A 470 -16.87 18.70 -26.70
CA LEU A 470 -15.73 19.46 -26.20
C LEU A 470 -14.77 18.52 -25.45
N LYS A 471 -13.45 18.77 -25.52
CA LYS A 471 -12.45 17.89 -24.89
C LYS A 471 -11.59 18.65 -23.88
N VAL A 472 -11.34 18.02 -22.74
CA VAL A 472 -10.33 18.41 -21.76
C VAL A 472 -9.14 17.47 -21.92
N VAL A 473 -8.01 18.00 -22.37
CA VAL A 473 -6.78 17.23 -22.60
C VAL A 473 -5.90 17.30 -21.36
N LEU A 474 -5.49 16.14 -20.87
CA LEU A 474 -4.66 16.01 -19.68
C LEU A 474 -3.17 16.21 -19.97
N LYS A 475 -2.44 16.72 -18.98
CA LYS A 475 -0.98 16.83 -19.02
C LYS A 475 -0.33 15.44 -19.12
N LYS A 476 0.80 15.37 -19.82
CA LYS A 476 1.63 14.17 -19.90
C LYS A 476 1.98 13.66 -18.49
N GLY A 477 1.77 12.36 -18.26
CA GLY A 477 2.00 11.72 -16.95
C GLY A 477 0.86 11.87 -15.93
N LYS A 478 -0.24 12.56 -16.26
CA LYS A 478 -1.43 12.66 -15.39
C LYS A 478 -2.58 11.75 -15.78
N THR A 479 -2.53 11.17 -16.99
CA THR A 479 -3.57 10.29 -17.52
C THR A 479 -3.83 9.05 -16.67
N GLN A 480 -2.78 8.39 -16.18
CA GLN A 480 -2.93 7.10 -15.50
C GLN A 480 -3.77 7.22 -14.23
N LEU A 481 -3.58 8.29 -13.45
CA LEU A 481 -4.36 8.58 -12.24
C LEU A 481 -5.88 8.49 -12.46
N PHE A 482 -6.37 8.99 -13.60
CA PHE A 482 -7.80 9.00 -13.91
C PHE A 482 -8.26 7.71 -14.60
N LYS A 483 -7.38 7.03 -15.33
CA LYS A 483 -7.65 5.67 -15.82
C LYS A 483 -7.77 4.66 -14.69
N ASP A 484 -7.01 4.87 -13.61
CA ASP A 484 -7.07 4.07 -12.39
C ASP A 484 -8.32 4.35 -11.53
N GLY A 485 -9.22 5.25 -11.99
CA GLY A 485 -10.53 5.45 -11.38
C GLY A 485 -10.70 6.73 -10.56
N SER A 486 -9.67 7.58 -10.40
CA SER A 486 -9.82 8.85 -9.68
C SER A 486 -10.95 9.70 -10.27
N PRO A 487 -12.02 10.02 -9.52
CA PRO A 487 -13.24 10.60 -10.09
C PRO A 487 -13.14 12.11 -10.39
N MET A 488 -12.09 12.79 -9.93
CA MET A 488 -12.02 14.26 -9.93
C MET A 488 -10.76 14.76 -10.64
N VAL A 489 -10.91 15.24 -11.87
CA VAL A 489 -9.84 15.92 -12.60
C VAL A 489 -9.67 17.31 -12.01
N TYR A 490 -8.52 17.56 -11.40
CA TYR A 490 -8.18 18.87 -10.86
C TYR A 490 -7.54 19.77 -11.91
N SER A 491 -7.73 21.09 -11.78
CA SER A 491 -7.29 22.09 -12.78
C SER A 491 -5.79 21.98 -13.12
N GLY A 492 -4.96 21.67 -12.13
CA GLY A 492 -3.52 21.43 -12.32
C GLY A 492 -3.16 20.25 -13.23
N ALA A 493 -4.08 19.33 -13.50
CA ALA A 493 -3.91 18.18 -14.40
C ALA A 493 -4.27 18.48 -15.86
N VAL A 494 -4.93 19.61 -16.15
CA VAL A 494 -5.37 19.98 -17.50
C VAL A 494 -4.25 20.68 -18.27
N ASP A 495 -3.95 20.19 -19.47
CA ASP A 495 -3.00 20.80 -20.41
C ASP A 495 -3.69 21.88 -21.25
N ARG A 496 -4.76 21.49 -21.95
CA ARG A 496 -5.52 22.37 -22.83
C ARG A 496 -6.97 21.90 -22.97
N ILE A 497 -7.82 22.82 -23.44
CA ILE A 497 -9.23 22.55 -23.73
C ILE A 497 -9.47 22.72 -25.22
N ILE A 498 -10.17 21.78 -25.84
CA ILE A 498 -10.46 21.74 -27.27
C ILE A 498 -11.96 21.94 -27.49
N GLY A 499 -12.31 22.92 -28.31
CA GLY A 499 -13.67 23.27 -28.68
C GLY A 499 -13.90 24.79 -28.69
N ARG A 500 -14.77 25.26 -29.60
CA ARG A 500 -15.12 26.69 -29.72
C ARG A 500 -16.65 26.84 -29.83
N PRO A 501 -17.31 27.59 -28.93
CA PRO A 501 -16.76 28.23 -27.74
C PRO A 501 -16.21 27.21 -26.71
N PRO A 502 -15.35 27.63 -25.77
CA PRO A 502 -14.87 26.76 -24.69
C PRO A 502 -16.03 26.29 -23.79
N PRO A 503 -15.91 25.12 -23.13
CA PRO A 503 -16.92 24.59 -22.23
C PRO A 503 -17.17 25.54 -21.06
N THR A 504 -18.42 25.57 -20.63
CA THR A 504 -18.95 26.29 -19.48
C THR A 504 -19.38 25.31 -18.39
N THR A 505 -19.59 25.80 -17.16
CA THR A 505 -19.95 24.94 -16.02
C THR A 505 -21.22 24.14 -16.30
N GLY A 506 -21.13 22.82 -16.11
CA GLY A 506 -22.18 21.84 -16.39
C GLY A 506 -22.12 21.24 -17.79
N ASP A 507 -21.23 21.66 -18.68
CA ASP A 507 -21.09 21.05 -20.00
C ASP A 507 -20.51 19.64 -19.91
N ILE A 508 -21.02 18.75 -20.78
CA ILE A 508 -20.46 17.41 -20.96
C ILE A 508 -19.18 17.55 -21.78
N VAL A 509 -18.07 17.00 -21.26
CA VAL A 509 -16.77 17.01 -21.91
C VAL A 509 -16.17 15.60 -21.96
N LEU A 510 -15.44 15.31 -23.03
CA LEU A 510 -14.53 14.17 -23.05
C LEU A 510 -13.27 14.54 -22.27
N VAL A 511 -12.78 13.61 -21.46
CA VAL A 511 -11.44 13.71 -20.87
C VAL A 511 -10.52 12.85 -21.71
N ALA A 512 -9.44 13.44 -22.22
CA ALA A 512 -8.53 12.79 -23.15
C ALA A 512 -7.09 12.82 -22.65
N ASP A 513 -6.29 11.85 -23.08
CA ASP A 513 -4.86 11.86 -22.85
C ASP A 513 -4.15 12.89 -23.75
N GLY A 514 -2.83 13.03 -23.59
CA GLY A 514 -2.04 14.01 -24.36
C GLY A 514 -2.06 13.81 -25.88
N THR A 515 -2.50 12.64 -26.37
CA THR A 515 -2.70 12.31 -27.78
C THR A 515 -4.14 12.56 -28.26
N GLU A 516 -4.98 13.15 -27.41
CA GLU A 516 -6.39 13.47 -27.65
C GLU A 516 -7.32 12.24 -27.75
N LYS A 517 -6.80 11.07 -27.35
CA LYS A 517 -7.60 9.86 -27.21
C LYS A 517 -8.46 9.94 -25.94
N PRO A 518 -9.78 9.76 -26.02
CA PRO A 518 -10.65 9.74 -24.84
C PRO A 518 -10.23 8.65 -23.86
N ILE A 519 -10.32 8.98 -22.57
CA ILE A 519 -10.16 8.05 -21.44
C ILE A 519 -11.44 7.94 -20.61
N GLY A 520 -12.40 8.83 -20.86
CA GLY A 520 -13.68 8.92 -20.18
C GLY A 520 -14.39 10.21 -20.55
N TRP A 521 -15.54 10.44 -19.94
CA TRP A 521 -16.30 11.68 -20.05
C TRP A 521 -16.80 12.14 -18.70
N GLY A 522 -17.08 13.43 -18.57
CA GLY A 522 -17.51 14.03 -17.32
C GLY A 522 -18.14 15.40 -17.50
N LEU A 523 -18.46 16.02 -16.37
CA LEU A 523 -19.10 17.33 -16.29
C LEU A 523 -18.04 18.38 -15.94
N TYR A 524 -17.92 19.38 -16.81
CA TYR A 524 -16.94 20.45 -16.66
C TYR A 524 -17.39 21.51 -15.66
N ASN A 525 -16.45 22.09 -14.92
CA ASN A 525 -16.65 23.27 -14.09
C ASN A 525 -15.50 24.25 -14.33
N SER A 526 -15.81 25.47 -14.77
CA SER A 526 -14.80 26.49 -15.12
C SER A 526 -14.20 27.21 -13.91
N VAL A 527 -14.83 27.10 -12.74
CA VAL A 527 -14.49 27.87 -11.53
C VAL A 527 -13.91 26.97 -10.43
N SER A 528 -14.37 25.72 -10.35
CA SER A 528 -13.92 24.76 -9.33
C SER A 528 -12.46 24.33 -9.53
N MET A 529 -11.76 24.03 -8.44
CA MET A 529 -10.47 23.32 -8.52
C MET A 529 -10.62 21.94 -9.16
N PHE A 530 -11.80 21.33 -9.08
CA PHE A 530 -12.15 20.07 -9.72
C PHE A 530 -12.82 20.36 -11.06
N CYS A 531 -11.99 20.67 -12.05
CA CYS A 531 -12.45 21.15 -13.35
C CYS A 531 -13.27 20.14 -14.15
N VAL A 532 -13.10 18.83 -13.91
CA VAL A 532 -14.01 17.80 -14.44
C VAL A 532 -14.32 16.79 -13.36
N ARG A 533 -15.60 16.55 -13.10
CA ARG A 533 -16.05 15.36 -12.36
C ARG A 533 -16.32 14.26 -13.37
N LEU A 534 -15.49 13.22 -13.36
CA LEU A 534 -15.60 12.09 -14.27
C LEU A 534 -16.89 11.33 -13.98
N MET A 535 -17.67 11.13 -15.03
CA MET A 535 -18.91 10.40 -14.97
C MET A 535 -18.69 8.97 -15.42
N GLN A 536 -18.01 8.69 -16.52
CA GLN A 536 -17.81 7.31 -16.97
C GLN A 536 -16.45 7.18 -17.66
N LEU A 537 -15.74 6.08 -17.43
CA LEU A 537 -14.48 5.78 -18.13
C LEU A 537 -14.75 5.18 -19.52
N GLU A 538 -13.78 5.28 -20.43
CA GLU A 538 -13.86 4.70 -21.78
C GLU A 538 -14.23 3.21 -21.73
N GLU A 539 -13.61 2.46 -20.82
CA GLU A 539 -13.82 1.02 -20.67
C GLU A 539 -15.22 0.68 -20.13
N GLU A 540 -15.84 1.59 -19.38
CA GLU A 540 -17.21 1.44 -18.91
C GLU A 540 -18.19 1.76 -20.03
N ALA A 541 -17.94 2.85 -20.78
CA ALA A 541 -18.76 3.24 -21.93
C ALA A 541 -18.72 2.22 -23.07
N THR A 542 -17.60 1.52 -23.24
CA THR A 542 -17.47 0.45 -24.24
C THR A 542 -18.30 -0.78 -23.85
N ARG A 543 -18.46 -1.05 -22.56
CA ARG A 543 -19.26 -2.17 -22.03
C ARG A 543 -20.75 -1.86 -22.04
N ASP A 544 -21.11 -0.62 -21.72
CA ASP A 544 -22.48 -0.10 -21.82
C ASP A 544 -22.48 1.28 -22.48
N SER A 545 -22.72 1.26 -23.79
CA SER A 545 -22.77 2.47 -24.61
C SER A 545 -24.06 3.27 -24.41
N SER A 546 -25.07 2.73 -23.72
CA SER A 546 -26.35 3.43 -23.52
C SER A 546 -26.20 4.64 -22.59
N CYS A 547 -25.23 4.59 -21.67
CA CYS A 547 -24.88 5.67 -20.76
C CYS A 547 -23.83 6.64 -21.34
N ALA A 548 -23.18 6.29 -22.45
CA ALA A 548 -22.10 7.10 -23.01
C ALA A 548 -22.59 8.50 -23.39
N LEU A 549 -22.05 9.53 -22.73
CA LEU A 549 -22.43 10.94 -22.91
C LEU A 549 -23.92 11.22 -22.66
N ASN A 550 -24.60 10.35 -21.91
CA ASN A 550 -26.03 10.45 -21.60
C ASN A 550 -26.22 10.51 -20.08
N MET A 551 -26.32 11.73 -19.54
CA MET A 551 -26.45 11.94 -18.11
C MET A 551 -27.76 11.39 -17.53
N GLU A 552 -28.87 11.51 -18.25
CA GLU A 552 -30.19 11.03 -17.79
C GLU A 552 -30.17 9.51 -17.58
N LYS A 553 -29.64 8.78 -18.58
CA LYS A 553 -29.54 7.32 -18.51
C LYS A 553 -28.52 6.87 -17.47
N LEU A 554 -27.41 7.59 -17.34
CA LEU A 554 -26.39 7.31 -16.33
C LEU A 554 -26.95 7.50 -14.90
N LEU A 555 -27.72 8.57 -14.66
CA LEU A 555 -28.36 8.84 -13.38
C LEU A 555 -29.34 7.73 -13.01
N GLU A 556 -30.23 7.35 -13.94
CA GLU A 556 -31.14 6.24 -13.74
C GLU A 556 -30.37 4.97 -13.36
N THR A 557 -29.34 4.62 -14.15
CA THR A 557 -28.56 3.40 -13.95
C THR A 557 -27.84 3.38 -12.60
N ARG A 558 -27.20 4.49 -12.20
CA ARG A 558 -26.43 4.56 -10.96
C ARG A 558 -27.28 4.68 -9.71
N ILE A 559 -28.39 5.42 -9.78
CA ILE A 559 -29.34 5.50 -8.68
C ILE A 559 -30.01 4.14 -8.47
N CYS A 560 -30.41 3.43 -9.54
CA CYS A 560 -30.90 2.06 -9.42
C CYS A 560 -29.86 1.12 -8.79
N ALA A 561 -28.60 1.17 -9.23
CA ALA A 561 -27.53 0.37 -8.66
C ALA A 561 -27.27 0.69 -7.17
N ALA A 562 -27.35 1.97 -6.79
CA ALA A 562 -27.23 2.39 -5.39
C ALA A 562 -28.40 1.86 -4.54
N THR A 563 -29.64 1.91 -5.05
CA THR A 563 -30.82 1.32 -4.42
C THR A 563 -30.68 -0.19 -4.23
N GLU A 564 -30.25 -0.91 -5.27
CA GLU A 564 -30.01 -2.36 -5.19
C GLU A 564 -28.92 -2.71 -4.17
N LEU A 565 -27.84 -1.92 -4.12
CA LEU A 565 -26.78 -2.09 -3.13
C LEU A 565 -27.33 -2.00 -1.70
N ARG A 566 -28.16 -0.99 -1.41
CA ARG A 566 -28.75 -0.82 -0.07
C ARG A 566 -29.74 -1.93 0.27
N ARG A 567 -30.54 -2.38 -0.70
CA ARG A 567 -31.42 -3.55 -0.53
C ARG A 567 -30.63 -4.82 -0.19
N ASN A 568 -29.50 -5.05 -0.88
CA ASN A 568 -28.61 -6.18 -0.60
C ASN A 568 -27.92 -6.07 0.77
N MET A 569 -27.72 -4.85 1.28
CA MET A 569 -27.25 -4.59 2.65
C MET A 569 -28.37 -4.71 3.71
N GLY A 570 -29.62 -4.92 3.29
CA GLY A 570 -30.78 -5.05 4.18
C GLY A 570 -31.48 -3.73 4.51
N PHE A 571 -31.40 -2.72 3.65
CA PHE A 571 -32.09 -1.44 3.81
C PHE A 571 -33.16 -1.20 2.72
N PRO A 572 -34.35 -0.69 3.10
CA PRO A 572 -34.85 -0.63 4.47
C PRO A 572 -35.11 -2.05 5.02
N SER A 573 -35.17 -2.19 6.34
CA SER A 573 -35.66 -3.39 7.03
C SER A 573 -36.75 -3.04 8.03
N VAL A 574 -37.39 -4.07 8.58
CA VAL A 574 -38.35 -3.92 9.68
C VAL A 574 -37.78 -3.18 10.89
N ASN A 575 -36.45 -3.16 11.05
CA ASN A 575 -35.78 -2.55 12.19
C ASN A 575 -35.00 -1.28 11.82
N THR A 576 -34.84 -0.94 10.53
CA THR A 576 -34.07 0.23 10.10
C THR A 576 -34.66 0.83 8.82
N ASN A 577 -35.11 2.07 8.89
CA ASN A 577 -35.58 2.87 7.75
C ASN A 577 -34.88 4.25 7.65
N ALA A 578 -33.79 4.44 8.41
CA ALA A 578 -32.87 5.57 8.29
C ALA A 578 -31.54 5.07 7.72
N TYR A 579 -31.20 5.47 6.50
CA TYR A 579 -29.97 5.02 5.82
C TYR A 579 -29.57 5.98 4.70
N ARG A 580 -28.30 5.93 4.29
CA ARG A 580 -27.80 6.63 3.11
C ARG A 580 -28.08 5.81 1.85
N LEU A 581 -28.86 6.37 0.92
CA LEU A 581 -29.15 5.74 -0.37
C LEU A 581 -28.07 6.02 -1.40
N VAL A 582 -27.52 7.23 -1.46
CA VAL A 582 -26.44 7.62 -2.38
C VAL A 582 -25.34 8.35 -1.61
N ASN A 583 -24.09 7.94 -1.79
CA ASN A 583 -22.90 8.44 -1.09
C ASN A 583 -21.84 8.99 -2.06
N SER A 584 -22.20 9.99 -2.86
CA SER A 584 -21.26 10.77 -3.68
C SER A 584 -20.31 9.89 -4.51
N GLU A 585 -18.99 10.01 -4.34
CA GLU A 585 -17.97 9.23 -5.05
C GLU A 585 -18.10 7.73 -4.79
N GLY A 586 -18.55 7.31 -3.59
CA GLY A 586 -18.77 5.90 -3.25
C GLY A 586 -19.82 5.21 -4.11
N ASP A 587 -20.75 5.99 -4.67
CA ASP A 587 -21.76 5.54 -5.65
C ASP A 587 -21.51 6.14 -7.03
N ARG A 588 -20.31 6.68 -7.26
CA ARG A 588 -19.86 7.28 -8.51
C ARG A 588 -20.75 8.43 -8.99
N LEU A 589 -21.36 9.17 -8.07
CA LEU A 589 -22.18 10.36 -8.35
C LEU A 589 -21.60 11.54 -7.56
N SER A 590 -20.33 11.87 -7.84
CA SER A 590 -19.54 12.87 -7.09
C SER A 590 -20.29 14.19 -6.91
N GLY A 591 -20.59 14.53 -5.65
CA GLY A 591 -21.31 15.72 -5.24
C GLY A 591 -22.79 15.51 -4.91
N LEU A 592 -23.37 14.33 -5.18
CA LEU A 592 -24.75 13.96 -4.85
C LEU A 592 -24.77 13.05 -3.62
N ILE A 593 -25.52 13.45 -2.59
CA ILE A 593 -25.83 12.61 -1.42
C ILE A 593 -27.34 12.51 -1.32
N VAL A 594 -27.84 11.30 -1.01
CA VAL A 594 -29.26 11.07 -0.71
C VAL A 594 -29.36 10.24 0.55
N ASP A 595 -29.96 10.80 1.60
CA ASP A 595 -30.32 10.08 2.82
C ASP A 595 -31.82 9.81 2.83
N VAL A 596 -32.21 8.61 3.23
CA VAL A 596 -33.60 8.16 3.32
C VAL A 596 -34.00 8.04 4.78
N PHE A 597 -35.13 8.66 5.13
CA PHE A 597 -35.67 8.74 6.47
C PHE A 597 -37.16 8.40 6.44
N GLY A 598 -37.49 7.13 6.68
CA GLY A 598 -38.85 6.64 6.45
C GLY A 598 -39.18 6.69 4.97
N ASP A 599 -40.21 7.46 4.61
CA ASP A 599 -40.66 7.67 3.23
C ASP A 599 -40.18 8.99 2.62
N ILE A 600 -39.17 9.63 3.24
CA ILE A 600 -38.63 10.91 2.81
C ILE A 600 -37.19 10.73 2.35
N ALA A 601 -36.88 11.20 1.15
CA ALA A 601 -35.52 11.32 0.65
C ALA A 601 -35.01 12.76 0.82
N VAL A 602 -33.94 12.93 1.61
CA VAL A 602 -33.23 14.20 1.76
C VAL A 602 -32.04 14.21 0.82
N ILE A 603 -32.09 15.07 -0.19
CA ILE A 603 -31.07 15.18 -1.23
C ILE A 603 -30.15 16.34 -0.90
N ALA A 604 -28.86 16.08 -0.72
CA ALA A 604 -27.84 17.10 -0.53
C ALA A 604 -26.97 17.23 -1.78
N SER A 605 -26.91 18.44 -2.32
CA SER A 605 -26.12 18.79 -3.50
C SER A 605 -24.89 19.60 -3.10
N SER A 606 -23.74 19.23 -3.65
CA SER A 606 -22.45 19.90 -3.39
C SER A 606 -21.61 20.12 -4.65
N ALA A 607 -22.17 19.87 -5.83
CA ALA A 607 -21.54 20.10 -7.13
C ALA A 607 -22.51 20.78 -8.09
N ALA A 608 -21.99 21.65 -8.96
CA ALA A 608 -22.81 22.44 -9.88
C ALA A 608 -23.67 21.58 -10.83
N TRP A 609 -23.14 20.43 -11.26
CA TRP A 609 -23.90 19.53 -12.13
C TRP A 609 -25.14 18.94 -11.44
N VAL A 610 -25.10 18.72 -10.12
CA VAL A 610 -26.24 18.16 -9.38
C VAL A 610 -27.41 19.15 -9.40
N GLU A 611 -27.12 20.46 -9.28
CA GLU A 611 -28.11 21.51 -9.41
C GLU A 611 -28.65 21.61 -10.85
N LYS A 612 -27.79 21.45 -11.86
CA LYS A 612 -28.20 21.45 -13.28
C LYS A 612 -29.16 20.30 -13.60
N TYR A 613 -28.92 19.11 -13.05
CA TYR A 613 -29.71 17.90 -13.28
C TYR A 613 -30.69 17.59 -12.13
N ARG A 614 -31.12 18.62 -11.38
CA ARG A 614 -32.07 18.46 -10.27
C ARG A 614 -33.35 17.72 -10.71
N PRO A 615 -34.05 18.11 -11.80
CA PRO A 615 -35.30 17.46 -12.20
C PRO A 615 -35.13 15.95 -12.46
N GLU A 616 -34.02 15.55 -13.08
CA GLU A 616 -33.73 14.16 -13.42
C GLU A 616 -33.39 13.35 -12.17
N VAL A 617 -32.64 13.93 -11.23
CA VAL A 617 -32.36 13.31 -9.94
C VAL A 617 -33.66 13.13 -9.16
N GLU A 618 -34.49 14.16 -9.04
CA GLU A 618 -35.79 14.08 -8.36
C GLU A 618 -36.70 13.03 -9.00
N ALA A 619 -36.74 12.96 -10.34
CA ALA A 619 -37.51 11.96 -11.06
C ALA A 619 -37.00 10.53 -10.81
N CYS A 620 -35.69 10.30 -10.72
CA CYS A 620 -35.13 8.99 -10.41
C CYS A 620 -35.44 8.57 -8.97
N ILE A 621 -35.31 9.49 -8.00
CA ILE A 621 -35.59 9.21 -6.59
C ILE A 621 -37.09 8.98 -6.35
N SER A 622 -37.97 9.71 -7.05
CA SER A 622 -39.43 9.56 -6.94
C SER A 622 -39.95 8.23 -7.50
N ARG A 623 -39.14 7.49 -8.28
CA ARG A 623 -39.49 6.15 -8.78
C ARG A 623 -39.18 5.02 -7.80
N ILE A 624 -38.60 5.34 -6.64
CA ILE A 624 -38.32 4.37 -5.58
C ILE A 624 -39.60 4.23 -4.75
N ASP A 625 -40.22 3.04 -4.79
CA ASP A 625 -41.54 2.77 -4.19
C ASP A 625 -41.66 3.17 -2.72
N GLU A 626 -40.55 3.16 -1.98
CA GLU A 626 -40.49 3.51 -0.57
C GLU A 626 -40.49 5.03 -0.29
N ILE A 627 -40.38 5.89 -1.31
CA ILE A 627 -40.22 7.34 -1.18
C ILE A 627 -41.47 8.10 -1.66
N ASN A 628 -42.10 8.84 -0.75
CA ASN A 628 -43.26 9.69 -1.02
C ASN A 628 -42.93 11.18 -1.06
N HIS A 629 -41.84 11.59 -0.40
CA HIS A 629 -41.46 12.99 -0.27
C HIS A 629 -39.98 13.20 -0.56
N ILE A 630 -39.67 14.34 -1.18
CA ILE A 630 -38.29 14.77 -1.45
C ILE A 630 -38.04 16.11 -0.78
N ASN A 631 -36.92 16.20 -0.06
CA ASN A 631 -36.44 17.43 0.53
C ASN A 631 -35.05 17.76 -0.02
N TRP A 632 -34.94 18.83 -0.79
CA TRP A 632 -33.67 19.25 -1.40
C TRP A 632 -32.93 20.24 -0.50
N ARG A 633 -31.72 19.89 -0.05
CA ARG A 633 -30.88 20.68 0.87
C ARG A 633 -29.53 21.01 0.23
N PRO A 634 -29.41 22.15 -0.48
CA PRO A 634 -28.17 22.51 -1.15
C PRO A 634 -27.08 22.88 -0.14
N SER A 635 -25.85 22.40 -0.36
CA SER A 635 -24.68 22.79 0.43
C SER A 635 -24.16 24.15 -0.02
N VAL A 636 -24.87 25.21 0.39
CA VAL A 636 -24.72 26.58 -0.12
C VAL A 636 -23.26 27.07 -0.13
N GLU A 637 -22.49 26.82 0.92
CA GLU A 637 -21.08 27.24 1.00
C GLU A 637 -20.21 26.56 -0.05
N ILE A 638 -20.40 25.26 -0.28
CA ILE A 638 -19.64 24.48 -1.27
C ILE A 638 -20.06 24.86 -2.69
N LEU A 639 -21.36 25.07 -2.91
CA LEU A 639 -21.89 25.48 -4.22
C LEU A 639 -21.39 26.86 -4.66
N LYS A 640 -21.14 27.79 -3.72
CA LYS A 640 -20.45 29.05 -4.02
C LYS A 640 -19.03 28.82 -4.54
N GLU A 641 -18.28 27.88 -3.96
CA GLU A 641 -16.95 27.50 -4.42
C GLU A 641 -16.99 26.81 -5.81
N GLU A 642 -18.11 26.18 -6.16
CA GLU A 642 -18.39 25.60 -7.49
C GLU A 642 -18.90 26.64 -8.51
N GLY A 643 -19.02 27.91 -8.14
CA GLY A 643 -19.45 29.00 -9.01
C GLY A 643 -20.95 29.06 -9.29
N VAL A 644 -21.78 28.42 -8.45
CA VAL A 644 -23.23 28.46 -8.55
C VAL A 644 -23.77 29.73 -7.89
N ASP A 645 -24.66 30.45 -8.57
CA ASP A 645 -25.36 31.59 -7.98
C ASP A 645 -26.43 31.11 -6.99
N VAL A 646 -26.11 31.24 -5.70
CA VAL A 646 -26.97 30.83 -4.59
C VAL A 646 -27.80 31.99 -4.02
N SER A 647 -27.74 33.18 -4.60
CA SER A 647 -28.44 34.38 -4.09
C SER A 647 -29.96 34.19 -4.04
N ASN A 648 -30.52 33.44 -5.01
CA ASN A 648 -31.94 33.11 -5.11
C ASN A 648 -32.32 31.75 -4.49
N MET A 649 -31.37 30.99 -3.95
CA MET A 649 -31.64 29.65 -3.38
C MET A 649 -32.17 29.69 -1.93
N LYS A 650 -32.11 30.85 -1.27
CA LYS A 650 -32.65 31.03 0.08
C LYS A 650 -34.17 31.24 0.11
N ASP A 651 -34.77 31.55 -1.04
CA ASP A 651 -36.19 31.82 -1.15
C ASP A 651 -36.83 30.89 -2.17
N LYS A 652 -37.91 30.21 -1.76
CA LYS A 652 -38.87 29.40 -2.55
C LYS A 652 -38.57 27.90 -2.59
N HIS A 653 -39.06 27.18 -1.58
CA HIS A 653 -40.24 26.33 -1.72
C HIS A 653 -40.81 26.06 -0.32
N PRO A 654 -42.12 26.24 -0.06
CA PRO A 654 -42.71 25.74 1.18
C PRO A 654 -42.53 24.22 1.20
N SER A 655 -41.75 23.72 2.16
CA SER A 655 -41.57 22.29 2.36
C SER A 655 -42.95 21.65 2.60
N THR A 656 -43.35 20.73 1.73
CA THR A 656 -44.48 19.83 1.98
C THR A 656 -44.12 18.72 2.96
N CYS A 657 -42.85 18.63 3.37
CA CYS A 657 -42.37 17.63 4.32
C CYS A 657 -42.74 18.04 5.76
N PRO A 658 -43.10 17.09 6.63
CA PRO A 658 -43.34 17.35 8.05
C PRO A 658 -42.10 17.93 8.74
N GLU A 659 -42.30 18.87 9.67
CA GLU A 659 -41.22 19.55 10.41
C GLU A 659 -40.45 18.58 11.33
N ARG A 660 -41.13 17.54 11.84
CA ARG A 660 -40.55 16.43 12.61
C ARG A 660 -41.00 15.10 12.04
N ILE A 661 -40.05 14.19 11.91
CA ILE A 661 -40.30 12.84 11.36
C ILE A 661 -39.72 11.79 12.29
N LYS A 662 -40.39 10.65 12.36
CA LYS A 662 -39.96 9.52 13.16
C LYS A 662 -39.32 8.48 12.26
N VAL A 663 -38.08 8.13 12.57
CA VAL A 663 -37.34 7.06 11.89
C VAL A 663 -36.97 5.95 12.86
N LEU A 664 -36.59 4.81 12.34
CA LEU A 664 -36.16 3.63 13.06
C LEU A 664 -34.74 3.26 12.62
N GLU A 665 -33.87 3.00 13.58
CA GLU A 665 -32.53 2.47 13.37
C GLU A 665 -32.25 1.37 14.38
N ASN A 666 -31.97 0.15 13.90
CA ASN A 666 -31.70 -1.04 14.71
C ASN A 666 -32.75 -1.27 15.83
N GLY A 667 -34.01 -0.95 15.53
CA GLY A 667 -35.14 -1.08 16.44
C GLY A 667 -35.28 0.05 17.46
N ILE A 668 -34.49 1.13 17.37
CA ILE A 668 -34.65 2.35 18.17
C ILE A 668 -35.29 3.43 17.30
N SER A 669 -36.34 4.05 17.82
CA SER A 669 -37.04 5.16 17.19
C SER A 669 -36.35 6.49 17.47
N TYR A 670 -36.24 7.34 16.45
CA TYR A 670 -35.67 8.69 16.57
C TYR A 670 -36.63 9.71 15.95
N ALA A 671 -36.97 10.75 16.71
CA ALA A 671 -37.47 12.00 16.18
C ALA A 671 -36.30 12.78 15.58
N ILE A 672 -36.45 13.16 14.31
CA ILE A 672 -35.45 13.94 13.58
C ILE A 672 -36.12 15.18 12.99
N SER A 673 -35.34 16.25 12.91
CA SER A 673 -35.74 17.50 12.27
C SER A 673 -34.96 17.66 10.98
N LEU A 674 -35.69 17.92 9.89
CA LEU A 674 -35.09 18.10 8.57
C LEU A 674 -34.27 19.40 8.46
N ASP A 675 -34.44 20.35 9.38
CA ASP A 675 -33.62 21.55 9.50
C ASP A 675 -32.37 21.35 10.39
N GLY A 676 -32.21 20.16 10.96
CA GLY A 676 -31.06 19.77 11.79
C GLY A 676 -29.73 19.74 11.03
N GLN A 677 -28.65 19.45 11.78
CA GLN A 677 -27.30 19.33 11.21
C GLN A 677 -27.21 18.21 10.15
N LYS A 678 -26.28 18.38 9.19
CA LYS A 678 -26.18 17.56 7.97
C LYS A 678 -27.51 17.56 7.19
N THR A 679 -28.08 16.39 6.94
CA THR A 679 -29.38 16.13 6.30
C THR A 679 -30.51 15.95 7.31
N GLY A 680 -30.22 16.04 8.61
CA GLY A 680 -31.19 15.92 9.70
C GLY A 680 -30.87 14.79 10.70
N PHE A 681 -30.13 13.76 10.29
CA PHE A 681 -29.71 12.64 11.15
C PHE A 681 -28.37 12.04 10.72
N TYR A 682 -27.62 11.49 11.68
CA TYR A 682 -26.28 10.93 11.48
C TYR A 682 -26.32 9.42 11.26
N ALA A 683 -26.71 8.97 10.05
CA ALA A 683 -26.76 7.54 9.72
C ALA A 683 -25.36 6.88 9.70
N ASP A 684 -24.30 7.65 9.52
CA ASP A 684 -22.91 7.16 9.45
C ASP A 684 -22.38 6.51 10.74
N GLN A 685 -22.99 6.79 11.90
CA GLN A 685 -22.60 6.24 13.19
C GLN A 685 -23.42 5.00 13.60
N ARG A 686 -24.32 4.49 12.75
CA ARG A 686 -25.28 3.42 13.08
C ARG A 686 -24.64 2.18 13.73
N GLU A 687 -23.62 1.60 13.11
CA GLU A 687 -22.97 0.38 13.59
C GLU A 687 -22.13 0.65 14.84
N ASN A 688 -21.60 1.87 14.99
CA ASN A 688 -20.90 2.28 16.21
C ASN A 688 -21.88 2.45 17.38
N ARG A 689 -23.06 3.02 17.13
CA ARG A 689 -24.16 3.10 18.12
C ARG A 689 -24.63 1.71 18.53
N GLN A 690 -24.86 0.83 17.57
CA GLN A 690 -25.27 -0.55 17.84
C GLN A 690 -24.23 -1.29 18.67
N PHE A 691 -22.94 -1.12 18.38
CA PHE A 691 -21.86 -1.72 19.15
C PHE A 691 -21.90 -1.30 20.63
N ILE A 692 -22.15 -0.03 20.93
CA ILE A 692 -22.28 0.45 22.32
C ILE A 692 -23.39 -0.30 23.08
N SER A 693 -24.50 -0.61 22.41
CA SER A 693 -25.58 -1.40 23.00
C SER A 693 -25.09 -2.77 23.50
N THR A 694 -24.18 -3.42 22.76
CA THR A 694 -23.67 -4.76 23.10
C THR A 694 -22.76 -4.81 24.33
N VAL A 695 -22.22 -3.67 24.77
CA VAL A 695 -21.24 -3.60 25.87
C VAL A 695 -21.75 -2.83 27.10
N SER A 696 -22.99 -2.37 27.08
CA SER A 696 -23.54 -1.43 28.07
C SER A 696 -24.25 -2.08 29.27
N ASP A 697 -24.44 -3.40 29.28
CA ASP A 697 -25.23 -4.07 30.31
C ASP A 697 -24.70 -3.83 31.73
N GLY A 698 -25.56 -3.28 32.60
CA GLY A 698 -25.24 -2.92 33.98
C GLY A 698 -24.25 -1.75 34.15
N LYS A 699 -23.82 -1.08 33.07
CA LYS A 699 -22.78 -0.04 33.09
C LYS A 699 -23.33 1.36 33.35
N LYS A 700 -22.54 2.21 33.99
CA LYS A 700 -22.74 3.66 34.05
C LYS A 700 -22.07 4.31 32.83
N VAL A 701 -22.84 4.99 31.98
CA VAL A 701 -22.41 5.49 30.66
C VAL A 701 -22.46 7.02 30.59
N LEU A 702 -21.40 7.63 30.05
CA LEU A 702 -21.31 9.06 29.74
C LEU A 702 -21.22 9.25 28.23
N ASP A 703 -22.11 10.07 27.67
CA ASP A 703 -22.17 10.42 26.26
C ASP A 703 -21.89 11.93 26.09
N ILE A 704 -20.66 12.27 25.73
CA ILE A 704 -20.21 13.66 25.53
C ILE A 704 -20.41 14.06 24.07
N CYS A 705 -21.02 15.24 23.88
CA CYS A 705 -21.52 15.72 22.59
C CYS A 705 -22.63 14.79 22.05
N CYS A 706 -23.57 14.45 22.93
CA CYS A 706 -24.58 13.42 22.67
C CYS A 706 -25.62 13.78 21.61
N TYR A 707 -25.71 15.05 21.20
CA TYR A 707 -26.71 15.55 20.27
C TYR A 707 -28.14 15.10 20.66
N SER A 708 -28.84 14.38 19.78
CA SER A 708 -30.20 13.84 20.01
C SER A 708 -30.20 12.50 20.78
N GLY A 709 -29.11 12.17 21.46
CA GLY A 709 -28.99 11.01 22.34
C GLY A 709 -28.69 9.70 21.63
N GLY A 710 -28.10 9.73 20.43
CA GLY A 710 -27.87 8.55 19.59
C GLY A 710 -27.21 7.38 20.34
N PHE A 711 -26.05 7.64 20.95
CA PHE A 711 -25.33 6.64 21.73
C PHE A 711 -26.00 6.37 23.09
N ALA A 712 -26.45 7.41 23.79
CA ALA A 712 -27.19 7.30 25.05
C ALA A 712 -28.39 6.33 24.97
N LEU A 713 -29.19 6.40 23.90
CA LEU A 713 -30.36 5.53 23.68
C LEU A 713 -29.95 4.07 23.40
N ASN A 714 -28.86 3.87 22.66
CA ASN A 714 -28.31 2.52 22.41
C ASN A 714 -27.74 1.90 23.68
N ALA A 715 -27.06 2.69 24.51
CA ALA A 715 -26.60 2.25 25.83
C ALA A 715 -27.77 1.85 26.74
N ALA A 716 -28.83 2.66 26.77
CA ALA A 716 -30.05 2.37 27.53
C ALA A 716 -30.71 1.05 27.06
N ARG A 717 -30.87 0.86 25.74
CA ARG A 717 -31.37 -0.40 25.16
C ARG A 717 -30.47 -1.60 25.50
N GLY A 718 -29.16 -1.36 25.61
CA GLY A 718 -28.17 -2.35 25.98
C GLY A 718 -28.13 -2.72 27.47
N GLY A 719 -29.03 -2.15 28.29
CA GLY A 719 -29.11 -2.46 29.73
C GLY A 719 -28.25 -1.57 30.62
N ALA A 720 -27.79 -0.41 30.14
CA ALA A 720 -27.05 0.54 30.99
C ALA A 720 -27.84 0.92 32.25
N LYS A 721 -27.13 0.95 33.38
CA LYS A 721 -27.68 1.23 34.71
C LYS A 721 -28.06 2.70 34.85
N THR A 722 -27.16 3.59 34.45
CA THR A 722 -27.37 5.04 34.42
C THR A 722 -26.64 5.64 33.22
N ILE A 723 -27.26 6.62 32.58
CA ILE A 723 -26.74 7.29 31.39
C ILE A 723 -26.75 8.79 31.62
N THR A 724 -25.65 9.45 31.29
CA THR A 724 -25.56 10.92 31.27
C THR A 724 -25.17 11.38 29.88
N GLY A 725 -25.98 12.22 29.26
CA GLY A 725 -25.69 12.87 27.98
C GLY A 725 -25.43 14.35 28.16
N VAL A 726 -24.41 14.88 27.50
CA VAL A 726 -24.01 16.30 27.58
C VAL A 726 -23.94 16.89 26.18
N ASP A 727 -24.60 18.02 25.98
CA ASP A 727 -24.53 18.79 24.73
C ASP A 727 -24.79 20.28 24.98
N THR A 728 -24.31 21.16 24.13
CA THR A 728 -24.55 22.61 24.25
C THR A 728 -25.89 23.03 23.65
N SER A 729 -26.42 22.23 22.72
CA SER A 729 -27.64 22.51 21.96
C SER A 729 -28.89 22.07 22.74
N LEU A 730 -29.64 23.05 23.25
CA LEU A 730 -30.93 22.77 23.91
C LEU A 730 -31.93 22.04 22.97
N PRO A 731 -32.11 22.43 21.69
CA PRO A 731 -32.98 21.70 20.78
C PRO A 731 -32.58 20.23 20.59
N ALA A 732 -31.28 19.92 20.60
CA ALA A 732 -30.80 18.54 20.49
C ALA A 732 -31.15 17.72 21.74
N LEU A 733 -31.00 18.31 22.93
CA LEU A 733 -31.35 17.66 24.19
C LEU A 733 -32.87 17.50 24.36
N GLU A 734 -33.67 18.40 23.82
CA GLU A 734 -35.14 18.24 23.75
C GLU A 734 -35.51 17.04 22.88
N LEU A 735 -34.90 16.91 21.69
CA LEU A 735 -35.05 15.72 20.85
C LEU A 735 -34.57 14.44 21.57
N ALA A 736 -33.47 14.51 22.32
CA ALA A 736 -32.98 13.37 23.08
C ALA A 736 -34.00 12.90 24.15
N ARG A 737 -34.67 13.83 24.84
CA ARG A 737 -35.74 13.52 25.80
C ARG A 737 -36.99 12.98 25.12
N GLU A 738 -37.37 13.52 23.97
CA GLU A 738 -38.46 13.00 23.14
C GLU A 738 -38.17 11.54 22.73
N ASN A 739 -36.93 11.25 22.33
CA ASN A 739 -36.50 9.91 21.94
C ASN A 739 -36.55 8.89 23.09
N ILE A 740 -36.34 9.29 24.35
CA ILE A 740 -36.55 8.40 25.49
C ILE A 740 -38.01 7.91 25.52
N MET A 741 -38.94 8.85 25.43
CA MET A 741 -40.38 8.57 25.48
C MET A 741 -40.80 7.72 24.27
N LEU A 742 -40.29 8.02 23.08
CA LEU A 742 -40.58 7.26 21.86
C LEU A 742 -40.18 5.78 21.92
N ASN A 743 -39.20 5.44 22.76
CA ASN A 743 -38.69 4.09 22.92
C ASN A 743 -39.16 3.41 24.21
N ASN A 744 -40.06 4.03 24.97
CA ASN A 744 -40.51 3.56 26.28
C ASN A 744 -39.32 3.24 27.23
N LEU A 745 -38.26 4.04 27.15
CA LEU A 745 -37.10 3.91 28.03
C LEU A 745 -37.36 4.64 29.34
N ASP A 746 -36.83 4.12 30.45
CA ASP A 746 -36.98 4.70 31.78
C ASP A 746 -36.26 6.06 31.88
N PRO A 747 -36.99 7.21 31.94
CA PRO A 747 -36.37 8.52 32.02
C PRO A 747 -35.58 8.71 33.32
N GLY A 748 -35.90 7.95 34.39
CA GLY A 748 -35.20 8.02 35.67
C GLY A 748 -33.75 7.53 35.61
N ARG A 749 -33.38 6.78 34.57
CA ARG A 749 -32.00 6.30 34.35
C ARG A 749 -31.16 7.21 33.48
N MET A 750 -31.76 8.23 32.86
CA MET A 750 -31.11 9.06 31.84
C MET A 750 -31.14 10.54 32.24
N SER A 751 -29.97 11.18 32.26
CA SER A 751 -29.83 12.61 32.54
C SER A 751 -29.21 13.32 31.35
N PHE A 752 -29.89 14.34 30.83
CA PHE A 752 -29.42 15.16 29.72
C PHE A 752 -29.14 16.59 30.18
N LEU A 753 -27.88 17.02 30.08
CA LEU A 753 -27.36 18.26 30.65
C LEU A 753 -26.90 19.22 29.55
N ARG A 754 -27.33 20.48 29.66
CA ARG A 754 -26.93 21.54 28.74
C ARG A 754 -25.68 22.24 29.27
N GLU A 755 -24.51 21.84 28.78
CA GLU A 755 -23.22 22.36 29.24
C GLU A 755 -22.15 22.19 28.17
N ASP A 756 -21.07 22.98 28.25
CA ASP A 756 -19.89 22.74 27.42
C ASP A 756 -19.21 21.43 27.83
N ALA A 757 -18.77 20.64 26.85
CA ALA A 757 -18.17 19.33 27.07
C ALA A 757 -16.92 19.41 27.98
N THR A 758 -16.07 20.41 27.78
CA THR A 758 -14.82 20.56 28.56
C THR A 758 -15.13 21.02 29.98
N GLU A 759 -16.05 21.98 30.14
CA GLU A 759 -16.47 22.49 31.44
C GLU A 759 -17.12 21.39 32.29
N TYR A 760 -18.07 20.66 31.71
CA TYR A 760 -18.73 19.54 32.37
C TYR A 760 -17.71 18.49 32.82
N MET A 761 -16.81 18.05 31.93
CA MET A 761 -15.83 17.02 32.27
C MET A 761 -14.89 17.46 33.41
N LYS A 762 -14.44 18.71 33.42
CA LYS A 762 -13.63 19.27 34.52
C LYS A 762 -14.41 19.33 35.83
N SER A 763 -15.67 19.72 35.76
CA SER A 763 -16.60 19.81 36.89
C SER A 763 -16.90 18.41 37.49
N ALA A 764 -17.07 17.40 36.64
CA ALA A 764 -17.23 16.00 37.06
C ALA A 764 -15.94 15.45 37.70
N LEU A 765 -14.77 15.78 37.16
CA LEU A 765 -13.48 15.40 37.75
C LEU A 765 -13.28 16.02 39.14
N SER A 766 -13.67 17.28 39.36
CA SER A 766 -13.54 17.93 40.67
C SER A 766 -14.48 17.34 41.73
N ARG A 767 -15.60 16.74 41.30
CA ARG A 767 -16.51 15.94 42.14
C ARG A 767 -16.10 14.48 42.28
N ASN A 768 -14.96 14.08 41.71
CA ASN A 768 -14.43 12.72 41.72
C ASN A 768 -15.41 11.68 41.12
N GLU A 769 -16.20 12.11 40.12
CA GLU A 769 -17.11 11.22 39.41
C GLU A 769 -16.37 10.36 38.37
N SER A 770 -16.89 9.16 38.13
CA SER A 770 -16.37 8.25 37.10
C SER A 770 -17.48 7.41 36.46
N TRP A 771 -17.19 6.87 35.27
CA TRP A 771 -18.11 6.09 34.45
C TRP A 771 -17.41 4.82 33.93
N ASP A 772 -18.18 3.74 33.76
CA ASP A 772 -17.69 2.50 33.18
C ASP A 772 -17.39 2.63 31.68
N ILE A 773 -18.22 3.42 30.98
CA ILE A 773 -18.09 3.70 29.55
C ILE A 773 -18.20 5.21 29.35
N VAL A 774 -17.23 5.79 28.65
CA VAL A 774 -17.27 7.18 28.17
C VAL A 774 -17.28 7.18 26.65
N ILE A 775 -18.16 7.98 26.07
CA ILE A 775 -18.32 8.17 24.62
C ILE A 775 -18.02 9.63 24.32
N LEU A 776 -17.17 9.87 23.33
CA LEU A 776 -16.70 11.19 22.94
C LEU A 776 -16.79 11.34 21.42
N ASP A 777 -17.86 11.96 20.93
CA ASP A 777 -18.08 12.23 19.50
C ASP A 777 -18.17 13.74 19.21
N PRO A 778 -17.03 14.47 19.25
CA PRO A 778 -17.03 15.91 19.07
C PRO A 778 -17.33 16.32 17.62
N PRO A 779 -17.76 17.57 17.38
CA PRO A 779 -17.95 18.10 16.03
C PRO A 779 -16.63 18.12 15.23
N LYS A 780 -16.71 18.39 13.93
CA LYS A 780 -15.55 18.39 13.02
C LYS A 780 -14.54 19.50 13.38
N LEU A 781 -13.55 19.19 14.22
CA LEU A 781 -12.53 20.15 14.67
C LEU A 781 -11.45 20.45 13.60
N ALA A 782 -11.23 19.54 12.64
CA ALA A 782 -10.27 19.72 11.54
C ALA A 782 -10.96 19.61 10.17
N PRO A 783 -11.71 20.65 9.73
CA PRO A 783 -12.41 20.61 8.46
C PRO A 783 -11.48 20.59 7.24
N ARG A 784 -10.26 21.13 7.36
CA ARG A 784 -9.25 21.26 6.30
C ARG A 784 -7.86 20.86 6.81
N LYS A 785 -6.97 20.39 5.92
CA LYS A 785 -5.59 19.97 6.27
C LYS A 785 -4.79 21.08 6.99
N GLN A 786 -5.01 22.35 6.65
CA GLN A 786 -4.33 23.50 7.26
C GLN A 786 -4.62 23.68 8.76
N VAL A 787 -5.81 23.23 9.23
CA VAL A 787 -6.26 23.36 10.63
C VAL A 787 -5.91 22.09 11.44
N LEU A 788 -5.33 21.07 10.80
CA LEU A 788 -5.07 19.77 11.41
C LEU A 788 -4.18 19.87 12.66
N HIS A 789 -3.15 20.72 12.62
CA HIS A 789 -2.22 20.87 13.74
C HIS A 789 -2.87 21.53 14.97
N SER A 790 -3.63 22.60 14.80
CA SER A 790 -4.36 23.24 15.91
C SER A 790 -5.48 22.36 16.46
N ALA A 791 -6.16 21.62 15.59
CA ALA A 791 -7.19 20.66 16.00
C ALA A 791 -6.64 19.48 16.81
N SER A 792 -5.40 19.04 16.54
CA SER A 792 -4.77 17.94 17.26
C SER A 792 -4.67 18.20 18.77
N GLY A 793 -4.39 19.46 19.18
CA GLY A 793 -4.37 19.86 20.59
C GLY A 793 -5.75 19.80 21.25
N MET A 794 -6.81 20.18 20.51
CA MET A 794 -8.19 20.10 21.02
C MET A 794 -8.65 18.66 21.22
N TYR A 795 -8.46 17.80 20.21
CA TYR A 795 -8.78 16.36 20.33
C TYR A 795 -8.06 15.70 21.50
N ARG A 796 -6.80 16.09 21.72
CA ARG A 796 -5.99 15.59 22.82
C ARG A 796 -6.52 15.99 24.19
N ASN A 797 -6.85 17.27 24.36
CA ASN A 797 -7.40 17.77 25.61
C ASN A 797 -8.72 17.07 25.95
N LEU A 798 -9.64 16.97 24.98
CA LEU A 798 -10.92 16.29 25.16
C LEU A 798 -10.73 14.82 25.55
N ASN A 799 -9.86 14.10 24.82
CA ASN A 799 -9.59 12.70 25.10
C ASN A 799 -8.90 12.49 26.46
N SER A 800 -8.01 13.41 26.87
CA SER A 800 -7.38 13.34 28.19
C SER A 800 -8.41 13.43 29.31
N LEU A 801 -9.35 14.38 29.21
CA LEU A 801 -10.43 14.52 30.18
C LEU A 801 -11.34 13.28 30.21
N ALA A 802 -11.74 12.79 29.04
CA ALA A 802 -12.55 11.58 28.92
C ALA A 802 -11.87 10.34 29.53
N MET A 803 -10.55 10.18 29.32
CA MET A 803 -9.76 9.11 29.94
C MET A 803 -9.68 9.23 31.46
N GLN A 804 -9.62 10.45 32.01
CA GLN A 804 -9.60 10.64 33.47
C GLN A 804 -10.94 10.23 34.11
N LEU A 805 -12.05 10.53 33.42
CA LEU A 805 -13.42 10.18 33.84
C LEU A 805 -13.77 8.70 33.65
N THR A 806 -13.05 8.00 32.78
CA THR A 806 -13.23 6.56 32.56
C THR A 806 -12.65 5.79 33.74
N GLN A 807 -13.45 4.90 34.33
CA GLN A 807 -12.99 4.03 35.42
C GLN A 807 -11.82 3.15 34.96
N ARG A 808 -11.00 2.74 35.92
CA ARG A 808 -9.90 1.83 35.65
C ARG A 808 -10.45 0.48 35.16
N GLY A 809 -9.99 0.05 33.99
CA GLY A 809 -10.48 -1.10 33.26
C GLY A 809 -11.73 -0.83 32.40
N GLY A 810 -12.32 0.38 32.49
CA GLY A 810 -13.48 0.81 31.72
C GLY A 810 -13.16 1.14 30.26
N LEU A 811 -14.19 1.48 29.49
CA LEU A 811 -14.12 1.69 28.05
C LEU A 811 -14.24 3.17 27.69
N LEU A 812 -13.41 3.64 26.76
CA LEU A 812 -13.55 4.93 26.10
C LEU A 812 -13.74 4.70 24.60
N MET A 813 -14.88 5.14 24.05
CA MET A 813 -15.07 5.24 22.61
C MET A 813 -14.94 6.70 22.19
N THR A 814 -13.96 6.99 21.32
CA THR A 814 -13.71 8.35 20.81
C THR A 814 -13.78 8.40 19.30
N CYS A 815 -14.38 9.46 18.76
CA CYS A 815 -14.63 9.63 17.34
C CYS A 815 -13.95 10.88 16.77
N SER A 816 -13.70 10.85 15.46
CA SER A 816 -13.34 12.01 14.66
C SER A 816 -14.05 11.95 13.31
N CYS A 817 -14.90 12.95 13.04
CA CYS A 817 -15.53 13.15 11.73
C CYS A 817 -14.66 14.02 10.77
N SER A 818 -13.39 14.22 11.10
CA SER A 818 -12.50 15.08 10.33
C SER A 818 -11.72 14.27 9.29
N GLY A 819 -12.08 14.38 8.01
CA GLY A 819 -11.37 13.68 6.93
C GLY A 819 -9.85 13.89 6.94
N ALA A 820 -9.36 15.11 7.23
CA ALA A 820 -7.93 15.36 7.38
C ALA A 820 -7.28 14.58 8.55
N MET A 821 -8.02 14.34 9.63
CA MET A 821 -7.57 13.57 10.79
C MET A 821 -7.57 12.07 10.49
N THR A 822 -8.63 11.58 9.85
CA THR A 822 -8.76 10.18 9.39
C THR A 822 -7.66 9.83 8.39
N GLN A 823 -7.50 10.62 7.34
CA GLN A 823 -6.52 10.37 6.26
C GLN A 823 -5.05 10.49 6.70
N SER A 824 -4.76 11.27 7.75
CA SER A 824 -3.38 11.45 8.23
C SER A 824 -2.92 10.35 9.20
N GLY A 825 -3.83 9.50 9.67
CA GLY A 825 -3.54 8.54 10.76
C GLY A 825 -3.17 9.23 12.09
N MET A 826 -3.41 10.53 12.21
CA MET A 826 -2.97 11.33 13.36
C MET A 826 -3.86 11.12 14.60
N PHE A 827 -5.10 10.65 14.43
CA PHE A 827 -6.04 10.50 15.55
C PHE A 827 -5.52 9.54 16.63
N LEU A 828 -5.03 8.36 16.26
CA LEU A 828 -4.45 7.41 17.21
C LEU A 828 -3.19 7.97 17.89
N ARG A 829 -2.37 8.73 17.15
CA ARG A 829 -1.17 9.38 17.70
C ARG A 829 -1.52 10.42 18.76
N VAL A 830 -2.60 11.18 18.56
CA VAL A 830 -3.12 12.14 19.53
C VAL A 830 -3.47 11.45 20.86
N LEU A 831 -3.92 10.19 20.82
CA LEU A 831 -4.29 9.43 22.01
C LEU A 831 -3.09 8.91 22.81
N GLN A 832 -1.97 8.56 22.13
CA GLN A 832 -0.89 7.73 22.71
C GLN A 832 0.42 8.45 23.08
N ALA A 833 0.72 9.67 22.57
CA ALA A 833 2.09 10.15 22.41
C ALA A 833 3.10 9.97 23.57
N LYS A 834 4.28 9.44 23.19
CA LYS A 834 5.56 9.38 23.93
C LYS A 834 6.48 10.57 23.55
N LEU A 835 7.38 10.93 24.47
CA LEU A 835 8.38 12.00 24.45
C LEU A 835 8.95 12.43 23.08
N TYR A 836 8.85 13.73 22.80
CA TYR A 836 9.72 14.45 21.86
C TYR A 836 10.28 15.71 22.55
N GLY A 837 11.57 15.99 22.35
CA GLY A 837 12.19 17.27 22.71
C GLY A 837 12.05 18.26 21.56
N ILE A 838 11.44 19.42 21.83
CA ILE A 838 11.34 20.53 20.87
C ILE A 838 12.58 21.42 21.01
N PHE A 839 13.25 21.75 19.90
CA PHE A 839 14.24 22.83 19.85
C PHE A 839 13.60 24.07 19.23
N ASN A 840 13.37 25.12 20.04
CA ASN A 840 13.00 26.43 19.52
C ASN A 840 14.26 27.20 19.10
N SER A 841 14.34 27.57 17.82
CA SER A 841 15.31 28.56 17.33
C SER A 841 14.57 29.87 17.08
N SER A 842 14.64 30.81 18.02
CA SER A 842 14.25 32.19 17.76
C SER A 842 15.34 32.89 16.95
N TYR A 843 15.02 33.27 15.71
CA TYR A 843 15.89 34.05 14.85
C TYR A 843 15.67 35.54 15.12
N ASN A 844 16.63 36.21 15.78
CA ASN A 844 16.60 37.66 15.94
C ASN A 844 17.46 38.30 14.85
N GLN A 845 16.82 38.90 13.84
CA GLN A 845 17.49 39.72 12.83
C GLN A 845 17.98 41.01 13.50
N ASN A 846 19.19 41.01 14.07
CA ASN A 846 20.12 42.15 14.16
C ASN A 846 21.20 41.88 15.23
N LYS A 847 22.38 41.37 14.81
CA LYS A 847 23.75 41.72 15.26
C LYS A 847 24.74 40.58 15.00
N LYS A 848 25.85 40.91 14.32
CA LYS A 848 27.03 40.07 14.12
C LYS A 848 27.75 39.82 15.45
N LYS A 849 27.55 38.66 16.09
CA LYS A 849 28.52 37.95 16.97
C LYS A 849 27.92 36.64 17.48
N ARG A 850 28.66 35.53 17.31
CA ARG A 850 28.26 34.17 17.69
C ARG A 850 28.67 33.88 19.13
N THR A 851 27.71 33.87 20.05
CA THR A 851 27.77 33.14 21.33
C THR A 851 26.37 32.60 21.60
N SER A 852 26.19 31.28 21.48
CA SER A 852 24.92 30.60 21.76
C SER A 852 25.09 29.77 23.02
N THR A 853 24.58 30.28 24.14
CA THR A 853 24.20 29.49 25.30
C THR A 853 22.93 28.72 24.91
N ARG A 854 22.98 27.38 25.00
CA ARG A 854 21.84 26.50 24.70
C ARG A 854 20.89 26.48 25.90
N ASN A 855 19.70 27.05 25.76
CA ASN A 855 18.58 26.72 26.63
C ASN A 855 17.70 25.69 25.91
N VAL A 856 17.65 24.47 26.45
CA VAL A 856 16.71 23.43 26.03
C VAL A 856 15.38 23.74 26.70
N SER A 857 14.34 24.06 25.91
CA SER A 857 12.96 24.08 26.40
C SER A 857 12.27 22.82 25.87
N LEU A 858 12.23 21.77 26.70
CA LEU A 858 11.47 20.54 26.46
C LEU A 858 9.97 20.88 26.43
N TYR A 859 9.41 21.13 25.25
CA TYR A 859 7.95 21.01 25.10
C TYR A 859 7.62 19.54 24.89
N LEU A 860 7.25 18.87 25.98
CA LEU A 860 6.60 17.58 25.99
C LEU A 860 5.23 17.72 25.31
N ASP A 861 5.11 17.33 24.04
CA ASP A 861 3.79 17.17 23.43
C ASP A 861 3.21 15.82 23.90
N GLN A 862 2.78 15.77 25.17
CA GLN A 862 2.22 14.58 25.82
C GLN A 862 0.98 14.10 25.06
N GLY A 863 0.80 12.80 24.88
CA GLY A 863 -0.46 12.25 24.34
C GLY A 863 -1.60 12.35 25.34
N ALA A 864 -2.85 12.21 24.88
CA ALA A 864 -4.02 12.27 25.76
C ALA A 864 -3.92 11.31 26.95
N ALA A 865 -3.46 10.07 26.74
CA ALA A 865 -3.28 9.09 27.83
C ALA A 865 -2.20 9.51 28.84
N ALA A 866 -1.10 10.08 28.35
CA ALA A 866 -0.03 10.58 29.23
C ALA A 866 -0.50 11.80 30.04
N MET A 867 -1.22 12.74 29.42
CA MET A 867 -1.85 13.88 30.10
C MET A 867 -2.88 13.43 31.13
N ALA A 868 -3.58 12.33 30.87
CA ALA A 868 -4.52 11.72 31.79
C ALA A 868 -3.86 10.94 32.94
N GLY A 869 -2.55 10.66 32.87
CA GLY A 869 -1.89 9.75 33.80
C GLY A 869 -2.42 8.31 33.73
N ARG A 870 -2.97 7.91 32.58
CA ARG A 870 -3.58 6.60 32.35
C ARG A 870 -2.77 5.78 31.34
N LYS A 871 -2.88 4.46 31.44
CA LYS A 871 -2.50 3.59 30.32
C LYS A 871 -3.75 3.31 29.48
N ILE A 872 -3.59 3.03 28.20
CA ILE A 872 -4.70 2.65 27.33
C ILE A 872 -4.34 1.38 26.56
N THR A 873 -5.34 0.54 26.32
CA THR A 873 -5.25 -0.61 25.39
C THR A 873 -6.23 -0.36 24.27
N PHE A 874 -5.75 -0.45 23.04
CA PHE A 874 -6.59 -0.32 21.85
C PHE A 874 -7.41 -1.59 21.64
N LEU A 875 -8.73 -1.47 21.40
CA LEU A 875 -9.63 -2.63 21.25
C LEU A 875 -10.26 -2.73 19.86
N ARG A 876 -10.70 -1.62 19.26
CA ARG A 876 -11.43 -1.61 17.98
C ARG A 876 -11.23 -0.27 17.27
N GLN A 877 -11.09 -0.31 15.94
CA GLN A 877 -11.22 0.86 15.07
C GLN A 877 -12.32 0.56 14.06
N ALA A 878 -13.17 1.56 13.82
CA ALA A 878 -14.25 1.48 12.85
C ALA A 878 -14.40 2.80 12.10
N GLY A 879 -15.05 2.73 10.94
CA GLY A 879 -15.36 3.88 10.10
C GLY A 879 -16.85 4.22 10.13
N ALA A 880 -17.29 4.84 9.03
CA ALA A 880 -18.71 5.06 8.76
C ALA A 880 -19.45 3.75 8.45
N ALA A 881 -20.76 3.82 8.59
CA ALA A 881 -21.71 2.78 8.27
C ALA A 881 -21.59 2.22 6.84
N CYS A 882 -22.00 0.97 6.61
CA CYS A 882 -21.78 0.28 5.32
C CYS A 882 -22.53 0.91 4.12
N ASP A 883 -23.60 1.64 4.39
CA ASP A 883 -24.36 2.46 3.44
C ASP A 883 -23.64 3.79 3.07
N HIS A 884 -22.44 4.02 3.61
CA HIS A 884 -21.50 5.08 3.24
C HIS A 884 -20.26 4.48 2.53
N PRO A 885 -20.43 3.83 1.36
CA PRO A 885 -19.33 3.15 0.66
C PRO A 885 -18.23 4.15 0.29
N ILE A 886 -16.99 3.65 0.25
CA ILE A 886 -15.81 4.41 -0.15
C ILE A 886 -15.31 3.82 -1.46
N ASP A 887 -15.12 4.66 -2.48
CA ASP A 887 -14.44 4.25 -3.71
C ASP A 887 -12.93 4.06 -3.39
N PRO A 888 -12.35 2.88 -3.63
CA PRO A 888 -10.91 2.65 -3.39
C PRO A 888 -10.01 3.61 -4.18
N SER A 889 -10.48 4.12 -5.31
CA SER A 889 -9.81 5.09 -6.17
C SER A 889 -9.91 6.52 -5.64
N TYR A 890 -10.72 6.73 -4.57
CA TYR A 890 -10.91 7.99 -3.88
C TYR A 890 -10.90 7.79 -2.36
N PRO A 891 -9.74 7.45 -1.76
CA PRO A 891 -9.62 7.20 -0.33
C PRO A 891 -9.98 8.43 0.53
N GLU A 892 -10.01 9.62 -0.05
CA GLU A 892 -10.47 10.83 0.60
C GLU A 892 -11.93 10.77 1.06
N GLY A 893 -12.73 9.87 0.50
CA GLY A 893 -14.09 9.55 0.96
C GLY A 893 -14.14 9.00 2.39
N ALA A 894 -13.03 8.48 2.93
CA ALA A 894 -12.93 8.06 4.32
C ALA A 894 -12.84 9.29 5.26
N TYR A 895 -13.93 9.61 5.96
CA TYR A 895 -13.97 10.79 6.84
C TYR A 895 -14.20 10.50 8.33
N LEU A 896 -14.84 9.38 8.67
CA LEU A 896 -15.14 9.00 10.06
C LEU A 896 -14.12 8.00 10.60
N THR A 897 -13.56 8.29 11.78
CA THR A 897 -12.77 7.33 12.57
C THR A 897 -13.40 7.19 13.94
N ASN A 898 -13.67 5.97 14.38
CA ASN A 898 -14.10 5.61 15.73
C ASN A 898 -13.06 4.66 16.35
N ILE A 899 -12.59 4.95 17.56
CA ILE A 899 -11.62 4.15 18.31
C ILE A 899 -12.21 3.77 19.66
N LEU A 900 -12.24 2.47 19.96
CA LEU A 900 -12.55 1.95 21.28
C LEU A 900 -11.26 1.60 22.02
N LEU A 901 -11.14 2.09 23.24
CA LEU A 901 -10.02 1.87 24.15
C LEU A 901 -10.51 1.26 25.46
N ARG A 902 -9.65 0.45 26.08
CA ARG A 902 -9.70 0.18 27.52
C ARG A 902 -8.77 1.15 28.24
N VAL A 903 -9.25 1.83 29.26
CA VAL A 903 -8.45 2.76 30.09
C VAL A 903 -7.96 2.04 31.35
N LEU A 904 -6.67 2.15 31.70
CA LEU A 904 -5.97 1.34 32.72
C LEU A 904 -5.23 2.17 33.78
#